data_AF-A0A3R6CSX6-F1
#
_entry.id   AF-A0A3R6CSX6-F1
#
_cell.length_a   1.000
_cell.length_b   1.000
_cell.length_c   1.000
_cell.angle_alpha   90.00
_cell.angle_beta   90.00
_cell.angle_gamma   90.00
#
_symmetry.space_group_name_H-M   'P 1'
#
loop_
_entity.id
_entity.type
_entity.pdbx_description
1 polymer ?
#
loop_
_entity_poly.entity_id
_entity_poly.type
_entity_poly.pdbx_seq_one_letter_code
_entity_poly.pdbx_strand_id
1 'polypeptide(L)'
;MLLLVGIAILLCSCSNKKAMTDAERTVIDFSISDENQFIADLDDIYSSCQDMKCKTEEEKLNQTRIVIESMGSKGYIAVDVENQINMANAENAEMFLSEVAEDRDAGCTILQVMYDKSFVRFDFKSGGNNVMITRRFYVWDNNSFVEKNEEKYKANTWKYTDGYLFFERYRMGGYDGDSAYTALRVEPLDEKLRVLNRKYIKTIGYDSNNLFTTNWDESDMNRINYYDIYEALYKMKYGMSSPYSEEGVTYMIEEELYEKVFQEYLPVSTDVLQHVNVYDVSRQMYQYRTRGMFDHSVTPLVPFPEVVDAEHNADGTITLIVNAVSEKDESGRLFTHKVTIKEKENDGFEYVSNDVLTMGKEGIYWYRDRLSDKEWQEHYGDTEKTITINQNGNVIDDSLLSDDEMENVKVNIIGILQSDAIRKLYEDEDISDNSDLIYDAVDILGSSGLICFADDTNMYNYQLFQSFYRNYTDGGGRDYICIYRVNRDASVTEMTFVYDDSRIQMIFNTAKFENHDWKFIATGIRDLKDMKLTQKGYFIYTYSNIIAHGGLKEYFRVSPLTDECRELTRKYVYGLSYVNYNMLVIDWDESNASDILVPCMFDDIYRLYTGENLKPDGGWIDADKYESVMLSMFPVTVTELRDNCDYNLEKDSYRYHVILGKQYPPFGEVVDYSYNDDGTVSLIVDAVWADKGSDIAFRNTLTVKPEEDGTFKYMSNHIEKMECDIPVYSD
;
A
#
# COMPACT_ATOMS: atom_id res chain seq x y z
N MET A 1 3.56 -68.12 -47.91
CA MET A 1 2.18 -68.59 -48.15
C MET A 1 1.44 -67.41 -48.80
N LEU A 2 1.38 -67.34 -50.14
CA LEU A 2 0.19 -67.67 -50.98
C LEU A 2 -1.07 -66.94 -50.46
N LEU A 3 -1.79 -66.04 -51.16
CA LEU A 3 -2.10 -65.74 -52.59
C LEU A 3 -2.44 -64.22 -52.67
N LEU A 4 -2.24 -63.38 -53.70
CA LEU A 4 -2.37 -63.41 -55.17
C LEU A 4 -3.82 -63.50 -55.70
N VAL A 5 -4.32 -62.40 -56.31
CA VAL A 5 -5.15 -62.22 -57.53
C VAL A 5 -5.71 -60.77 -57.47
N GLY A 6 -5.63 -59.87 -58.46
CA GLY A 6 -5.13 -59.88 -59.83
C GLY A 6 -5.96 -58.93 -60.72
N ILE A 7 -5.27 -58.03 -61.45
CA ILE A 7 -5.54 -57.60 -62.86
C ILE A 7 -6.73 -56.60 -63.07
N ALA A 8 -6.67 -55.50 -63.84
CA ALA A 8 -6.05 -55.21 -65.14
C ALA A 8 -5.82 -53.67 -65.39
N ILE A 9 -4.68 -53.24 -65.94
CA ILE A 9 -4.41 -52.83 -67.37
C ILE A 9 -5.04 -51.46 -67.75
N LEU A 10 -4.29 -50.38 -68.07
CA LEU A 10 -3.54 -50.16 -69.32
C LEU A 10 -2.43 -49.09 -69.16
N LEU A 11 -1.28 -49.34 -69.80
CA LEU A 11 -0.14 -48.43 -69.99
C LEU A 11 -0.23 -47.69 -71.34
N CYS A 12 0.44 -46.52 -71.37
CA CYS A 12 1.01 -45.73 -72.49
C CYS A 12 0.60 -44.26 -72.34
N SER A 13 1.44 -43.24 -72.43
CA SER A 13 2.78 -43.09 -72.98
C SER A 13 3.36 -41.77 -72.43
N CYS A 14 4.67 -41.70 -72.18
CA CYS A 14 5.36 -40.42 -72.03
C CYS A 14 5.22 -39.61 -73.33
N SER A 15 4.68 -38.40 -73.25
CA SER A 15 4.86 -37.37 -74.27
C SER A 15 4.78 -36.00 -73.64
N ASN A 16 5.92 -35.30 -73.66
CA ASN A 16 6.12 -33.88 -73.39
C ASN A 16 5.53 -33.33 -72.09
N LYS A 17 6.40 -33.23 -71.07
CA LYS A 17 6.43 -32.04 -70.21
C LYS A 17 6.62 -30.84 -71.13
N LYS A 18 5.53 -30.29 -71.66
CA LYS A 18 5.48 -28.88 -72.00
C LYS A 18 5.73 -28.18 -70.67
N ALA A 19 6.88 -27.54 -70.56
CA ALA A 19 7.02 -26.38 -69.72
C ALA A 19 5.78 -25.50 -70.01
N MET A 20 4.83 -25.48 -69.08
CA MET A 20 4.16 -24.22 -68.81
C MET A 20 5.26 -23.38 -68.19
N THR A 21 5.88 -22.59 -69.06
CA THR A 21 6.61 -21.39 -68.70
C THR A 21 5.88 -20.69 -67.55
N ASP A 22 6.63 -20.27 -66.53
CA ASP A 22 6.32 -19.07 -65.76
C ASP A 22 6.01 -17.96 -66.76
N ALA A 23 4.75 -17.89 -67.19
CA ALA A 23 4.23 -16.71 -67.84
C ALA A 23 4.12 -15.69 -66.72
N GLU A 24 4.85 -14.58 -66.87
CA GLU A 24 4.82 -13.37 -66.04
C GLU A 24 3.47 -13.20 -65.34
N ARG A 25 3.35 -13.74 -64.12
CA ARG A 25 2.23 -13.44 -63.26
C ARG A 25 2.58 -12.09 -62.64
N THR A 26 1.78 -11.07 -62.94
CA THR A 26 1.99 -9.72 -62.42
C THR A 26 2.15 -9.77 -60.91
N VAL A 27 3.22 -9.19 -60.39
CA VAL A 27 3.45 -9.00 -58.95
C VAL A 27 2.23 -8.30 -58.37
N ILE A 28 1.60 -8.91 -57.37
CA ILE A 28 0.47 -8.28 -56.66
C ILE A 28 1.05 -7.13 -55.85
N ASP A 29 0.63 -5.91 -56.17
CA ASP A 29 1.06 -4.70 -55.48
C ASP A 29 -0.15 -3.82 -55.20
N PHE A 30 -0.63 -3.87 -53.95
CA PHE A 30 -1.66 -3.01 -53.41
C PHE A 30 -1.07 -1.84 -52.61
N SER A 31 0.21 -1.51 -52.81
CA SER A 31 0.81 -0.35 -52.17
C SER A 31 0.26 0.96 -52.75
N ILE A 32 0.17 1.98 -51.90
CA ILE A 32 -0.16 3.34 -52.32
C ILE A 32 0.98 3.88 -53.19
N SER A 33 0.68 4.16 -54.46
CA SER A 33 1.67 4.64 -55.45
C SER A 33 1.66 6.15 -55.67
N ASP A 34 0.55 6.84 -55.39
CA ASP A 34 0.39 8.29 -55.53
C ASP A 34 0.11 8.94 -54.18
N GLU A 35 1.17 9.46 -53.54
CA GLU A 35 1.09 10.11 -52.23
C GLU A 35 0.25 11.39 -52.26
N ASN A 36 0.21 12.14 -53.37
CA ASN A 36 -0.58 13.36 -53.43
C ASN A 36 -2.07 13.04 -53.47
N GLN A 37 -2.46 12.01 -54.22
CA GLN A 37 -3.84 11.53 -54.25
C GLN A 37 -4.26 10.95 -52.91
N PHE A 38 -3.39 10.18 -52.25
CA PHE A 38 -3.64 9.64 -50.92
C PHE A 38 -3.92 10.74 -49.88
N ILE A 39 -3.07 11.77 -49.79
CA ILE A 39 -3.27 12.89 -48.87
C ILE A 39 -4.57 13.64 -49.21
N ALA A 40 -4.86 13.88 -50.49
CA ALA A 40 -6.11 14.53 -50.91
C ALA A 40 -7.36 13.72 -50.53
N ASP A 41 -7.31 12.39 -50.66
CA ASP A 41 -8.41 11.51 -50.23
C ASP A 41 -8.59 11.50 -48.72
N LEU A 42 -7.51 11.52 -47.94
CA LEU A 42 -7.58 11.62 -46.49
C LEU A 42 -8.20 12.95 -46.05
N ASP A 43 -7.78 14.06 -46.65
CA ASP A 43 -8.34 15.38 -46.36
C ASP A 43 -9.84 15.43 -46.68
N ASP A 44 -10.29 14.82 -47.78
CA ASP A 44 -11.70 14.68 -48.18
C ASP A 44 -12.50 13.86 -47.15
N ILE A 45 -12.01 12.66 -46.80
CA ILE A 45 -12.63 11.76 -45.82
C ILE A 45 -12.80 12.47 -44.48
N TYR A 46 -11.73 13.03 -43.93
CA TYR A 46 -11.77 13.63 -42.60
C TYR A 46 -12.47 14.99 -42.58
N SER A 47 -12.44 15.76 -43.68
CA SER A 47 -13.25 16.97 -43.81
C SER A 47 -14.75 16.67 -43.80
N SER A 48 -15.19 15.57 -44.42
CA SER A 48 -16.58 15.14 -44.36
C SER A 48 -17.01 14.65 -42.97
N CYS A 49 -16.05 14.29 -42.12
CA CYS A 49 -16.26 13.80 -40.75
C CYS A 49 -16.01 14.86 -39.65
N GLN A 50 -15.84 16.15 -40.02
CA GLN A 50 -15.34 17.22 -39.14
C GLN A 50 -16.24 17.60 -37.94
N ASP A 51 -17.54 17.31 -37.98
CA ASP A 51 -18.52 17.96 -37.09
C ASP A 51 -18.85 17.25 -35.77
N MET A 52 -18.34 16.05 -35.49
CA MET A 52 -18.65 15.36 -34.23
C MET A 52 -17.55 15.57 -33.19
N LYS A 53 -17.82 16.44 -32.20
CA LYS A 53 -17.24 16.28 -30.86
C LYS A 53 -17.87 15.04 -30.23
N CYS A 54 -17.32 13.86 -30.49
CA CYS A 54 -17.80 12.61 -29.89
C CYS A 54 -17.57 12.68 -28.37
N LYS A 55 -18.65 12.49 -27.60
CA LYS A 55 -18.66 12.43 -26.14
C LYS A 55 -18.86 11.02 -25.63
N THR A 56 -19.49 10.15 -26.40
CA THR A 56 -19.74 8.75 -26.03
C THR A 56 -18.86 7.79 -26.83
N GLU A 57 -18.65 6.58 -26.30
CA GLU A 57 -17.91 5.52 -27.01
C GLU A 57 -18.65 5.06 -28.28
N GLU A 58 -19.97 5.12 -28.30
CA GLU A 58 -20.78 4.80 -29.47
C GLU A 58 -20.60 5.83 -30.59
N GLU A 59 -20.55 7.12 -30.27
CA GLU A 59 -20.28 8.18 -31.24
C GLU A 59 -18.88 8.03 -31.86
N LYS A 60 -17.85 7.72 -31.04
CA LYS A 60 -16.49 7.44 -31.52
C LYS A 60 -16.46 6.24 -32.46
N LEU A 61 -17.11 5.14 -32.08
CA LEU A 61 -17.19 3.93 -32.90
C LEU A 61 -17.85 4.20 -34.26
N ASN A 62 -18.98 4.91 -34.26
CA ASN A 62 -19.70 5.27 -35.49
C ASN A 62 -18.87 6.18 -36.39
N GLN A 63 -18.12 7.14 -35.83
CA GLN A 63 -17.21 7.98 -36.61
C GLN A 63 -16.10 7.15 -37.25
N THR A 64 -15.44 6.26 -36.51
CA THR A 64 -14.40 5.39 -37.07
C THR A 64 -14.95 4.46 -38.15
N ARG A 65 -16.19 3.98 -37.99
CA ARG A 65 -16.87 3.17 -39.02
C ARG A 65 -17.02 3.94 -40.33
N ILE A 66 -17.51 5.18 -40.27
CA ILE A 66 -17.64 6.06 -41.44
C ILE A 66 -16.28 6.27 -42.11
N VAL A 67 -15.22 6.51 -41.33
CA VAL A 67 -13.86 6.69 -41.86
C VAL A 67 -13.38 5.44 -42.59
N ILE A 68 -13.49 4.26 -41.98
CA ILE A 68 -13.05 3.00 -42.57
C ILE A 68 -13.85 2.67 -43.84
N GLU A 69 -15.18 2.84 -43.82
CA GLU A 69 -16.04 2.65 -44.99
C GLU A 69 -15.68 3.63 -46.12
N SER A 70 -15.38 4.89 -45.78
CA SER A 70 -14.97 5.91 -46.75
C SER A 70 -13.61 5.60 -47.37
N MET A 71 -12.63 5.18 -46.56
CA MET A 71 -11.33 4.67 -47.04
C MET A 71 -11.53 3.47 -47.97
N GLY A 72 -12.41 2.54 -47.60
CA GLY A 72 -12.79 1.39 -48.41
C GLY A 72 -13.35 1.78 -49.77
N SER A 73 -14.27 2.75 -49.81
CA SER A 73 -14.88 3.26 -51.04
C SER A 73 -13.88 3.90 -52.02
N LYS A 74 -12.75 4.37 -51.51
CA LYS A 74 -11.62 4.91 -52.28
C LYS A 74 -10.59 3.83 -52.67
N GLY A 75 -10.81 2.58 -52.26
CA GLY A 75 -9.96 1.43 -52.61
C GLY A 75 -8.85 1.12 -51.60
N TYR A 76 -8.78 1.83 -50.47
CA TYR A 76 -7.75 1.58 -49.45
C TYR A 76 -8.13 0.40 -48.56
N ILE A 77 -7.12 -0.34 -48.08
CA ILE A 77 -7.29 -1.39 -47.07
C ILE A 77 -7.20 -0.72 -45.70
N ALA A 78 -8.28 -0.77 -44.92
CA ALA A 78 -8.35 -0.08 -43.63
C ALA A 78 -8.98 -0.94 -42.54
N VAL A 79 -8.42 -0.90 -41.33
CA VAL A 79 -8.84 -1.70 -40.17
C VAL A 79 -8.86 -0.84 -38.92
N ASP A 80 -9.75 -1.13 -37.97
CA ASP A 80 -9.77 -0.42 -36.69
C ASP A 80 -8.80 -1.05 -35.67
N VAL A 81 -8.30 -0.25 -34.74
CA VAL A 81 -7.33 -0.70 -33.73
C VAL A 81 -7.93 -1.65 -32.67
N GLU A 82 -9.23 -1.58 -32.39
CA GLU A 82 -9.85 -2.34 -31.30
C GLU A 82 -10.68 -3.55 -31.76
N ASN A 83 -10.57 -3.92 -33.04
CA ASN A 83 -11.36 -5.00 -33.63
C ASN A 83 -12.86 -4.82 -33.33
N GLN A 84 -13.42 -3.68 -33.73
CA GLN A 84 -14.85 -3.36 -33.58
C GLN A 84 -15.54 -3.12 -34.92
N ILE A 85 -14.78 -3.04 -36.03
CA ILE A 85 -15.26 -2.81 -37.39
C ILE A 85 -14.51 -3.79 -38.31
N ASN A 86 -15.20 -4.39 -39.28
CA ASN A 86 -14.53 -5.28 -40.23
C ASN A 86 -13.59 -4.49 -41.15
N MET A 87 -12.46 -5.10 -41.51
CA MET A 87 -11.49 -4.50 -42.42
C MET A 87 -12.16 -4.18 -43.77
N ALA A 88 -11.98 -2.95 -44.24
CA ALA A 88 -12.38 -2.55 -45.59
C ALA A 88 -11.42 -3.14 -46.62
N ASN A 89 -11.95 -3.65 -47.72
CA ASN A 89 -11.20 -4.30 -48.81
C ASN A 89 -10.28 -5.45 -48.31
N ALA A 90 -10.78 -6.24 -47.34
CA ALA A 90 -10.04 -7.34 -46.71
C ALA A 90 -9.56 -8.40 -47.72
N GLU A 91 -10.28 -8.62 -48.81
CA GLU A 91 -9.92 -9.55 -49.88
C GLU A 91 -8.56 -9.21 -50.52
N ASN A 92 -8.19 -7.93 -50.60
CA ASN A 92 -6.89 -7.52 -51.11
C ASN A 92 -5.77 -7.83 -50.10
N ALA A 93 -6.05 -7.67 -48.80
CA ALA A 93 -5.12 -8.08 -47.74
C ALA A 93 -4.93 -9.61 -47.73
N GLU A 94 -6.01 -10.38 -47.87
CA GLU A 94 -5.97 -11.84 -47.97
C GLU A 94 -5.17 -12.31 -49.19
N MET A 95 -5.37 -11.67 -50.36
CA MET A 95 -4.58 -11.94 -51.56
C MET A 95 -3.09 -11.69 -51.32
N PHE A 96 -2.72 -10.55 -50.71
CA PHE A 96 -1.34 -10.28 -50.32
C PHE A 96 -0.79 -11.36 -49.38
N LEU A 97 -1.52 -11.71 -48.33
CA LEU A 97 -1.11 -12.73 -47.36
C LEU A 97 -0.90 -14.11 -48.00
N SER A 98 -1.75 -14.48 -48.97
CA SER A 98 -1.58 -15.72 -49.75
C SER A 98 -0.29 -15.71 -50.57
N GLU A 99 0.10 -14.58 -51.15
CA GLU A 99 1.38 -14.46 -51.88
C GLU A 99 2.57 -14.59 -50.93
N VAL A 100 2.51 -13.96 -49.75
CA VAL A 100 3.56 -14.09 -48.73
C VAL A 100 3.71 -15.53 -48.25
N ALA A 101 2.60 -16.25 -48.04
CA ALA A 101 2.60 -17.64 -47.61
C ALA A 101 3.21 -18.60 -48.66
N GLU A 102 3.20 -18.21 -49.94
CA GLU A 102 3.81 -18.96 -51.04
C GLU A 102 5.23 -18.44 -51.41
N ASP A 103 5.86 -17.67 -50.52
CA ASP A 103 7.21 -17.08 -50.70
C ASP A 103 7.35 -16.22 -51.97
N ARG A 104 6.27 -15.54 -52.40
CA ARG A 104 6.27 -14.65 -53.58
C ARG A 104 6.47 -13.18 -53.21
N ASP A 105 7.07 -12.45 -54.16
CA ASP A 105 7.20 -10.99 -54.09
C ASP A 105 5.82 -10.35 -54.25
N ALA A 106 5.44 -9.50 -53.30
CA ALA A 106 4.17 -8.78 -53.27
C ALA A 106 4.28 -7.49 -52.43
N GLY A 107 3.37 -6.55 -52.66
CA GLY A 107 3.26 -5.28 -51.94
C GLY A 107 1.85 -5.03 -51.42
N CYS A 108 1.72 -4.40 -50.25
CA CYS A 108 0.43 -4.04 -49.67
C CYS A 108 0.56 -2.85 -48.72
N THR A 109 -0.43 -1.95 -48.70
CA THR A 109 -0.53 -0.90 -47.68
C THR A 109 -1.81 -1.11 -46.87
N ILE A 110 -1.69 -1.21 -45.54
CA ILE A 110 -2.83 -1.28 -44.60
C ILE A 110 -2.83 -0.04 -43.70
N LEU A 111 -4.01 0.57 -43.56
CA LEU A 111 -4.26 1.72 -42.69
C LEU A 111 -4.97 1.25 -41.41
N GLN A 112 -4.30 1.33 -40.27
CA GLN A 112 -4.88 1.06 -38.96
C GLN A 112 -5.41 2.36 -38.36
N VAL A 113 -6.73 2.51 -38.29
CA VAL A 113 -7.44 3.72 -37.86
C VAL A 113 -7.62 3.71 -36.34
N MET A 114 -7.22 4.81 -35.69
CA MET A 114 -7.36 5.04 -34.25
C MET A 114 -8.61 5.90 -33.94
N TYR A 115 -9.09 5.90 -32.69
CA TYR A 115 -10.28 6.67 -32.30
C TYR A 115 -10.07 8.19 -32.12
N ASP A 116 -8.83 8.67 -32.14
CA ASP A 116 -8.43 10.06 -31.84
C ASP A 116 -8.08 10.89 -33.08
N LYS A 117 -8.65 10.55 -34.25
CA LYS A 117 -8.31 11.16 -35.55
C LYS A 117 -6.83 11.01 -35.91
N SER A 118 -6.23 9.89 -35.53
CA SER A 118 -4.91 9.44 -35.97
C SER A 118 -5.00 8.08 -36.67
N PHE A 119 -3.96 7.70 -37.40
CA PHE A 119 -3.84 6.36 -37.96
C PHE A 119 -2.38 5.96 -38.13
N VAL A 120 -2.15 4.65 -38.19
CA VAL A 120 -0.86 4.05 -38.53
C VAL A 120 -0.96 3.46 -39.93
N ARG A 121 -0.05 3.86 -40.81
CA ARG A 121 0.12 3.25 -42.14
C ARG A 121 1.24 2.22 -42.07
N PHE A 122 0.94 1.01 -42.54
CA PHE A 122 1.93 -0.04 -42.73
C PHE A 122 2.07 -0.33 -44.22
N ASP A 123 3.25 -0.04 -44.77
CA ASP A 123 3.61 -0.47 -46.13
C ASP A 123 4.47 -1.75 -46.03
N PHE A 124 3.92 -2.84 -46.54
CA PHE A 124 4.53 -4.16 -46.58
C PHE A 124 5.12 -4.44 -47.96
N LYS A 125 6.34 -5.00 -47.98
CA LYS A 125 6.96 -5.55 -49.19
C LYS A 125 7.55 -6.92 -48.86
N SER A 126 7.01 -7.98 -49.47
CA SER A 126 7.59 -9.32 -49.38
C SER A 126 8.65 -9.53 -50.45
N GLY A 127 9.70 -10.25 -50.09
CA GLY A 127 10.70 -10.76 -51.03
C GLY A 127 11.86 -11.44 -50.33
N GLY A 128 12.35 -12.55 -50.92
CA GLY A 128 13.46 -13.34 -50.36
C GLY A 128 13.18 -13.89 -48.96
N ASN A 129 12.04 -14.57 -48.77
CA ASN A 129 11.57 -15.19 -47.52
C ASN A 129 11.41 -14.23 -46.33
N ASN A 130 11.22 -12.93 -46.57
CA ASN A 130 11.04 -11.93 -45.51
C ASN A 130 10.01 -10.86 -45.91
N VAL A 131 9.46 -10.16 -44.92
CA VAL A 131 8.61 -8.98 -45.12
C VAL A 131 9.29 -7.74 -44.55
N MET A 132 9.50 -6.73 -45.40
CA MET A 132 9.95 -5.41 -45.00
C MET A 132 8.74 -4.52 -44.71
N ILE A 133 8.77 -3.83 -43.58
CA ILE A 133 7.67 -3.00 -43.09
C ILE A 133 8.16 -1.56 -42.98
N THR A 134 7.43 -0.63 -43.61
CA THR A 134 7.54 0.80 -43.33
C THR A 134 6.31 1.22 -42.54
N ARG A 135 6.50 1.54 -41.27
CA ARG A 135 5.45 2.02 -40.36
C ARG A 135 5.49 3.54 -40.30
N ARG A 136 4.37 4.20 -40.55
CA ARG A 136 4.23 5.66 -40.44
C ARG A 136 3.06 6.03 -39.55
N PHE A 137 3.26 6.98 -38.65
CA PHE A 137 2.20 7.47 -37.78
C PHE A 137 1.75 8.86 -38.22
N TYR A 138 0.45 9.02 -38.46
CA TYR A 138 -0.16 10.26 -38.92
C TYR A 138 -1.16 10.78 -37.89
N VAL A 139 -1.10 12.09 -37.64
CA VAL A 139 -2.03 12.79 -36.74
C VAL A 139 -2.69 13.93 -37.51
N TRP A 140 -4.00 14.10 -37.32
CA TRP A 140 -4.71 15.25 -37.84
C TRP A 140 -4.33 16.53 -37.08
N ASP A 141 -3.69 17.48 -37.76
CA ASP A 141 -3.17 18.73 -37.19
C ASP A 141 -3.37 19.88 -38.18
N ASN A 142 -3.91 21.01 -37.70
CA ASN A 142 -4.21 22.21 -38.51
C ASN A 142 -4.96 21.93 -39.83
N ASN A 143 -6.01 21.09 -39.78
CA ASN A 143 -6.85 20.70 -40.92
C ASN A 143 -6.13 19.90 -42.02
N SER A 144 -5.09 19.16 -41.67
CA SER A 144 -4.40 18.23 -42.58
C SER A 144 -3.74 17.10 -41.79
N PHE A 145 -3.40 15.99 -42.43
CA PHE A 145 -2.57 14.97 -41.80
C PHE A 145 -1.08 15.33 -41.84
N VAL A 146 -0.44 15.21 -40.68
CA VAL A 146 1.00 15.38 -40.53
C VAL A 146 1.62 14.06 -40.07
N GLU A 147 2.61 13.60 -40.83
CA GLU A 147 3.45 12.47 -40.42
C GLU A 147 4.30 12.86 -39.21
N LYS A 148 4.25 12.07 -38.14
CA LYS A 148 4.99 12.30 -36.91
C LYS A 148 6.21 11.39 -36.77
N ASN A 149 6.15 10.19 -37.35
CA ASN A 149 7.23 9.19 -37.26
C ASN A 149 7.19 8.27 -38.49
N GLU A 150 8.37 7.87 -38.97
CA GLU A 150 8.59 6.80 -39.95
C GLU A 150 9.62 5.81 -39.38
N GLU A 151 9.26 4.53 -39.37
CA GLU A 151 10.14 3.42 -38.98
C GLU A 151 10.21 2.40 -40.11
N LYS A 152 11.42 1.94 -40.45
CA LYS A 152 11.65 0.88 -41.43
C LYS A 152 12.34 -0.29 -40.75
N TYR A 153 11.70 -1.45 -40.79
CA TYR A 153 12.25 -2.67 -40.19
C TYR A 153 11.85 -3.91 -40.96
N LYS A 154 12.63 -4.96 -40.77
CA LYS A 154 12.26 -6.30 -41.18
C LYS A 154 11.37 -6.90 -40.09
N ALA A 155 10.27 -7.55 -40.49
CA ALA A 155 9.45 -8.32 -39.55
C ALA A 155 10.32 -9.38 -38.84
N ASN A 156 10.38 -9.32 -37.51
CA ASN A 156 11.09 -10.32 -36.70
C ASN A 156 10.32 -11.64 -36.72
N THR A 157 9.01 -11.54 -36.60
CA THR A 157 8.02 -12.60 -36.78
C THR A 157 6.93 -12.12 -37.74
N TRP A 158 6.30 -13.09 -38.41
CA TRP A 158 5.20 -12.84 -39.35
C TRP A 158 4.29 -14.06 -39.34
N LYS A 159 3.02 -13.88 -38.94
CA LYS A 159 2.09 -14.99 -38.76
C LYS A 159 0.67 -14.58 -39.09
N TYR A 160 0.01 -15.34 -39.95
CA TYR A 160 -1.42 -15.20 -40.24
C TYR A 160 -2.15 -16.43 -39.71
N THR A 161 -2.99 -16.26 -38.68
CA THR A 161 -3.72 -17.35 -38.02
C THR A 161 -4.99 -16.82 -37.36
N ASP A 162 -6.01 -17.67 -37.22
CA ASP A 162 -7.26 -17.34 -36.51
C ASP A 162 -7.91 -16.03 -37.03
N GLY A 163 -7.70 -15.74 -38.32
CA GLY A 163 -8.17 -14.53 -38.99
C GLY A 163 -7.46 -13.23 -38.62
N TYR A 164 -6.31 -13.31 -37.95
CA TYR A 164 -5.44 -12.20 -37.59
C TYR A 164 -4.08 -12.27 -38.29
N LEU A 165 -3.58 -11.11 -38.72
CA LEU A 165 -2.19 -10.90 -39.09
C LEU A 165 -1.42 -10.38 -37.87
N PHE A 166 -0.46 -11.16 -37.39
CA PHE A 166 0.49 -10.80 -36.35
C PHE A 166 1.88 -10.55 -36.95
N PHE A 167 2.55 -9.51 -36.48
CA PHE A 167 3.95 -9.26 -36.78
C PHE A 167 4.62 -8.49 -35.66
N GLU A 168 5.92 -8.72 -35.50
CA GLU A 168 6.73 -8.12 -34.46
C GLU A 168 7.89 -7.31 -35.06
N ARG A 169 8.18 -6.13 -34.49
CA ARG A 169 9.47 -5.44 -34.71
C ARG A 169 10.52 -5.95 -33.72
N TYR A 170 11.72 -6.24 -34.20
CA TYR A 170 12.81 -6.68 -33.31
C TYR A 170 13.09 -5.64 -32.22
N ARG A 171 13.27 -6.12 -30.98
CA ARG A 171 13.74 -5.33 -29.85
C ARG A 171 14.87 -5.99 -29.12
N MET A 172 15.77 -5.15 -28.61
CA MET A 172 16.77 -5.58 -27.64
C MET A 172 16.07 -5.87 -26.30
N GLY A 173 16.47 -6.94 -25.62
CA GLY A 173 15.93 -7.28 -24.30
C GLY A 173 16.10 -6.14 -23.30
N GLY A 174 15.05 -5.85 -22.52
CA GLY A 174 15.03 -4.77 -21.53
C GLY A 174 14.56 -3.40 -22.04
N TYR A 175 14.08 -3.30 -23.28
CA TYR A 175 13.49 -2.06 -23.80
C TYR A 175 12.07 -1.84 -23.25
N ASP A 176 11.86 -0.68 -22.62
CA ASP A 176 10.64 -0.31 -21.88
C ASP A 176 9.73 0.72 -22.61
N GLY A 177 9.79 0.76 -23.94
CA GLY A 177 8.92 1.64 -24.75
C GLY A 177 7.72 0.93 -25.38
N ASP A 178 6.97 1.63 -26.24
CA ASP A 178 5.71 1.25 -26.92
C ASP A 178 5.67 -0.18 -27.46
N SER A 179 4.56 -0.94 -27.51
CA SER A 179 4.60 -2.38 -27.89
C SER A 179 5.38 -2.71 -29.19
N ALA A 180 6.08 -3.85 -29.21
CA ALA A 180 6.73 -4.40 -30.40
C ALA A 180 5.79 -5.23 -31.28
N TYR A 181 4.68 -5.67 -30.70
CA TYR A 181 3.72 -6.58 -31.29
C TYR A 181 2.61 -5.79 -31.98
N THR A 182 2.04 -6.35 -33.04
CA THR A 182 0.87 -5.78 -33.72
C THR A 182 -0.03 -6.90 -34.18
N ALA A 183 -1.33 -6.78 -33.92
CA ALA A 183 -2.36 -7.66 -34.45
C ALA A 183 -3.37 -6.86 -35.31
N LEU A 184 -3.63 -7.34 -36.52
CA LEU A 184 -4.65 -6.78 -37.42
C LEU A 184 -5.69 -7.85 -37.72
N ARG A 185 -6.98 -7.61 -37.38
CA ARG A 185 -8.08 -8.52 -37.74
C ARG A 185 -8.36 -8.40 -39.24
N VAL A 186 -8.12 -9.46 -40.00
CA VAL A 186 -8.32 -9.48 -41.46
C VAL A 186 -9.69 -10.06 -41.81
N GLU A 187 -9.99 -11.29 -41.35
CA GLU A 187 -11.28 -11.89 -41.70
C GLU A 187 -12.44 -11.16 -41.01
N PRO A 188 -13.62 -11.11 -41.65
CA PRO A 188 -14.78 -10.48 -41.05
C PRO A 188 -15.30 -11.26 -39.84
N LEU A 189 -15.85 -10.52 -38.86
CA LEU A 189 -16.64 -11.06 -37.75
C LEU A 189 -18.06 -10.50 -37.82
N ASP A 190 -19.06 -11.28 -37.44
CA ASP A 190 -20.46 -10.82 -37.39
C ASP A 190 -20.59 -9.65 -36.40
N GLU A 191 -21.20 -8.54 -36.84
CA GLU A 191 -21.42 -7.36 -36.02
C GLU A 191 -22.24 -7.69 -34.75
N LYS A 192 -23.12 -8.69 -34.79
CA LYS A 192 -23.85 -9.14 -33.59
C LYS A 192 -22.92 -9.62 -32.49
N LEU A 193 -21.85 -10.33 -32.84
CA LEU A 193 -20.86 -10.81 -31.86
C LEU A 193 -20.05 -9.64 -31.29
N ARG A 194 -19.75 -8.62 -32.11
CA ARG A 194 -19.10 -7.39 -31.65
C ARG A 194 -20.00 -6.59 -30.69
N VAL A 195 -21.30 -6.52 -30.97
CA VAL A 195 -22.30 -5.93 -30.05
C VAL A 195 -22.32 -6.67 -28.72
N LEU A 196 -22.35 -8.01 -28.73
CA LEU A 196 -22.31 -8.82 -27.51
C LEU A 196 -20.99 -8.64 -26.75
N ASN A 197 -19.86 -8.56 -27.44
CA ASN A 197 -18.55 -8.29 -26.83
C ASN A 197 -18.55 -6.95 -26.08
N ARG A 198 -19.01 -5.87 -26.73
CA ARG A 198 -19.10 -4.54 -26.11
C ARG A 198 -20.06 -4.51 -24.92
N LYS A 199 -21.20 -5.20 -25.02
CA LYS A 199 -22.22 -5.20 -23.97
C LYS A 199 -21.77 -5.98 -22.73
N TYR A 200 -21.12 -7.13 -22.91
CA TYR A 200 -20.94 -8.08 -21.81
C TYR A 200 -19.49 -8.38 -21.42
N ILE A 201 -18.49 -8.19 -22.28
CA ILE A 201 -17.15 -8.72 -22.00
C ILE A 201 -16.11 -7.62 -21.94
N LYS A 202 -16.11 -6.74 -22.95
CA LYS A 202 -15.06 -5.74 -23.18
C LYS A 202 -14.78 -4.82 -21.99
N THR A 203 -15.81 -4.42 -21.24
CA THR A 203 -15.67 -3.47 -20.12
C THR A 203 -14.88 -4.06 -18.95
N ILE A 204 -15.06 -5.35 -18.65
CA ILE A 204 -14.32 -6.04 -17.58
C ILE A 204 -12.99 -6.57 -18.13
N GLY A 205 -13.01 -7.18 -19.32
CA GLY A 205 -11.82 -7.71 -19.98
C GLY A 205 -11.07 -8.75 -19.15
N TYR A 206 -9.76 -8.86 -19.38
CA TYR A 206 -8.87 -9.79 -18.66
C TYR A 206 -7.83 -9.07 -17.81
N ASP A 207 -7.87 -7.74 -17.75
CA ASP A 207 -6.88 -6.96 -17.03
C ASP A 207 -7.11 -7.06 -15.53
N SER A 208 -6.07 -7.50 -14.82
CA SER A 208 -5.96 -7.46 -13.35
C SER A 208 -7.12 -8.07 -12.58
N ASN A 209 -7.90 -8.99 -13.20
CA ASN A 209 -9.01 -9.71 -12.60
C ASN A 209 -9.10 -11.15 -13.09
N ASN A 210 -9.88 -11.97 -12.39
CA ASN A 210 -10.00 -13.41 -12.69
C ASN A 210 -11.41 -13.87 -13.13
N LEU A 211 -12.34 -12.95 -13.39
CA LEU A 211 -13.75 -13.28 -13.66
C LEU A 211 -13.90 -14.21 -14.87
N PHE A 212 -13.17 -13.94 -15.95
CA PHE A 212 -13.24 -14.72 -17.18
C PHE A 212 -12.10 -15.73 -17.37
N THR A 213 -11.15 -15.76 -16.43
CA THR A 213 -9.98 -16.64 -16.46
C THR A 213 -10.05 -17.77 -15.44
N THR A 214 -11.15 -17.85 -14.67
CA THR A 214 -11.41 -18.89 -13.66
C THR A 214 -12.78 -19.53 -13.88
N ASN A 215 -12.92 -20.82 -13.56
CA ASN A 215 -14.20 -21.51 -13.61
C ASN A 215 -15.03 -21.23 -12.36
N TRP A 216 -16.25 -20.76 -12.53
CA TRP A 216 -17.21 -20.50 -11.46
C TRP A 216 -18.64 -20.59 -11.99
N ASP A 217 -19.59 -20.87 -11.10
CA ASP A 217 -21.03 -20.87 -11.38
C ASP A 217 -21.81 -20.47 -10.12
N GLU A 218 -23.14 -20.44 -10.19
CA GLU A 218 -24.02 -20.11 -9.06
C GLU A 218 -23.78 -20.97 -7.80
N SER A 219 -23.23 -22.17 -7.94
CA SER A 219 -22.97 -23.08 -6.81
C SER A 219 -21.60 -22.87 -6.16
N ASP A 220 -20.64 -22.27 -6.87
CA ASP A 220 -19.29 -21.98 -6.38
C ASP A 220 -18.76 -20.65 -6.94
N MET A 221 -19.09 -19.56 -6.24
CA MET A 221 -18.61 -18.21 -6.56
C MET A 221 -17.38 -17.79 -5.74
N ASN A 222 -16.90 -18.65 -4.83
CA ASN A 222 -15.80 -18.31 -3.91
C ASN A 222 -14.45 -18.13 -4.62
N ARG A 223 -14.39 -18.53 -5.90
CA ARG A 223 -13.18 -18.48 -6.72
C ARG A 223 -12.99 -17.11 -7.41
N ILE A 224 -14.00 -16.24 -7.36
CA ILE A 224 -13.94 -14.89 -7.92
C ILE A 224 -13.18 -13.98 -6.96
N ASN A 225 -12.22 -13.21 -7.47
CA ASN A 225 -11.60 -12.15 -6.72
C ASN A 225 -12.43 -10.86 -6.85
N TYR A 226 -13.26 -10.59 -5.85
CA TYR A 226 -14.20 -9.46 -5.86
C TYR A 226 -13.50 -8.11 -5.82
N TYR A 227 -12.35 -7.99 -5.13
CA TYR A 227 -11.57 -6.75 -5.10
C TYR A 227 -11.12 -6.34 -6.51
N ASP A 228 -10.80 -7.30 -7.37
CA ASP A 228 -10.29 -7.04 -8.71
C ASP A 228 -11.36 -6.57 -9.69
N ILE A 229 -12.62 -6.95 -9.48
CA ILE A 229 -13.72 -6.56 -10.37
C ILE A 229 -14.53 -5.38 -9.82
N TYR A 230 -14.26 -4.93 -8.59
CA TYR A 230 -15.02 -3.85 -7.96
C TYR A 230 -15.06 -2.58 -8.81
N GLU A 231 -13.90 -2.10 -9.29
CA GLU A 231 -13.84 -0.86 -10.09
C GLU A 231 -14.57 -0.98 -11.43
N ALA A 232 -14.44 -2.13 -12.10
CA ALA A 232 -15.10 -2.40 -13.37
C ALA A 232 -16.63 -2.43 -13.19
N LEU A 233 -17.13 -3.15 -12.18
CA LEU A 233 -18.56 -3.23 -11.89
C LEU A 233 -19.12 -1.90 -11.35
N TYR A 234 -18.34 -1.16 -10.57
CA TYR A 234 -18.71 0.19 -10.12
C TYR A 234 -18.91 1.11 -11.32
N LYS A 235 -17.97 1.12 -12.27
CA LYS A 235 -18.08 1.89 -13.52
C LYS A 235 -19.28 1.47 -14.36
N MET A 236 -19.57 0.17 -14.45
CA MET A 236 -20.76 -0.32 -15.14
C MET A 236 -22.05 0.16 -14.47
N LYS A 237 -22.16 0.09 -13.14
CA LYS A 237 -23.36 0.47 -12.38
C LYS A 237 -23.61 1.97 -12.37
N TYR A 238 -22.58 2.78 -12.14
CA TYR A 238 -22.72 4.22 -11.92
C TYR A 238 -22.31 5.08 -13.12
N GLY A 239 -21.75 4.48 -14.17
CA GLY A 239 -21.29 5.20 -15.37
C GLY A 239 -20.04 6.05 -15.16
N MET A 240 -19.36 5.91 -14.02
CA MET A 240 -18.16 6.68 -13.67
C MET A 240 -17.17 5.82 -12.89
N SER A 241 -15.88 6.17 -12.95
CA SER A 241 -14.84 5.46 -12.19
C SER A 241 -15.10 5.53 -10.68
N SER A 242 -14.69 4.48 -9.98
CA SER A 242 -14.73 4.45 -8.51
C SER A 242 -13.92 5.62 -7.94
N PRO A 243 -14.45 6.38 -6.95
CA PRO A 243 -13.70 7.42 -6.29
C PRO A 243 -12.61 6.87 -5.34
N TYR A 244 -12.58 5.56 -5.10
CA TYR A 244 -11.62 4.87 -4.24
C TYR A 244 -10.47 4.31 -5.10
N SER A 245 -9.54 5.17 -5.51
CA SER A 245 -8.48 4.85 -6.49
C SER A 245 -7.07 5.22 -6.04
N GLU A 246 -6.89 5.70 -4.81
CA GLU A 246 -5.58 6.10 -4.29
C GLU A 246 -4.75 4.87 -3.92
N GLU A 247 -3.50 4.82 -4.39
CA GLU A 247 -2.53 3.76 -4.05
C GLU A 247 -2.09 3.89 -2.58
N GLY A 248 -1.88 2.77 -1.90
CA GLY A 248 -1.44 2.77 -0.50
C GLY A 248 -2.53 3.15 0.51
N VAL A 249 -3.78 3.32 0.06
CA VAL A 249 -4.93 3.64 0.91
C VAL A 249 -5.80 2.40 1.12
N THR A 250 -6.17 2.17 2.38
CA THR A 250 -7.16 1.16 2.76
C THR A 250 -8.50 1.85 3.01
N TYR A 251 -9.51 1.49 2.23
CA TYR A 251 -10.87 1.98 2.40
C TYR A 251 -11.68 1.00 3.24
N MET A 252 -12.46 1.51 4.20
CA MET A 252 -13.49 0.74 4.90
C MET A 252 -14.85 1.18 4.38
N ILE A 253 -15.48 0.35 3.54
CA ILE A 253 -16.71 0.68 2.80
C ILE A 253 -17.90 -0.02 3.45
N GLU A 254 -18.95 0.72 3.80
CA GLU A 254 -20.19 0.14 4.34
C GLU A 254 -20.77 -0.95 3.43
N GLU A 255 -21.26 -2.02 4.09
CA GLU A 255 -21.81 -3.23 3.48
C GLU A 255 -22.75 -2.94 2.31
N GLU A 256 -23.76 -2.10 2.52
CA GLU A 256 -24.80 -1.85 1.52
C GLU A 256 -24.24 -1.24 0.22
N LEU A 257 -23.25 -0.35 0.32
CA LEU A 257 -22.63 0.27 -0.85
C LEU A 257 -21.75 -0.74 -1.59
N TYR A 258 -20.95 -1.50 -0.85
CA TYR A 258 -20.02 -2.48 -1.42
C TYR A 258 -20.76 -3.63 -2.11
N GLU A 259 -21.73 -4.26 -1.43
CA GLU A 259 -22.42 -5.45 -1.95
C GLU A 259 -23.29 -5.16 -3.16
N LYS A 260 -23.96 -3.99 -3.21
CA LYS A 260 -24.81 -3.58 -4.33
C LYS A 260 -24.05 -3.49 -5.65
N VAL A 261 -22.74 -3.26 -5.63
CA VAL A 261 -21.92 -3.21 -6.85
C VAL A 261 -21.86 -4.59 -7.49
N PHE A 262 -21.70 -5.65 -6.69
CA PHE A 262 -21.60 -7.03 -7.17
C PHE A 262 -22.96 -7.64 -7.47
N GLN A 263 -23.91 -7.50 -6.53
CA GLN A 263 -25.24 -8.10 -6.61
C GLN A 263 -26.09 -7.59 -7.80
N GLU A 264 -25.68 -6.49 -8.44
CA GLU A 264 -26.28 -6.03 -9.69
C GLU A 264 -26.04 -7.01 -10.85
N TYR A 265 -24.81 -7.53 -10.93
CA TYR A 265 -24.28 -8.27 -12.08
C TYR A 265 -23.94 -9.73 -11.78
N LEU A 266 -23.93 -10.12 -10.51
CA LEU A 266 -23.57 -11.46 -10.05
C LEU A 266 -24.63 -11.97 -9.07
N PRO A 267 -25.08 -13.24 -9.16
CA PRO A 267 -26.01 -13.86 -8.23
C PRO A 267 -25.35 -14.22 -6.88
N VAL A 268 -24.44 -13.38 -6.40
CA VAL A 268 -23.66 -13.61 -5.18
C VAL A 268 -24.47 -13.21 -3.94
N SER A 269 -24.38 -14.02 -2.88
CA SER A 269 -25.00 -13.69 -1.59
C SER A 269 -24.07 -12.85 -0.71
N THR A 270 -24.66 -12.10 0.23
CA THR A 270 -23.97 -11.43 1.34
C THR A 270 -23.03 -12.39 2.07
N ASP A 271 -23.49 -13.60 2.41
CA ASP A 271 -22.67 -14.61 3.11
C ASP A 271 -21.39 -14.97 2.33
N VAL A 272 -21.48 -15.08 0.99
CA VAL A 272 -20.31 -15.33 0.15
C VAL A 272 -19.38 -14.13 0.15
N LEU A 273 -19.89 -12.91 -0.03
CA LEU A 273 -19.08 -11.70 -0.04
C LEU A 273 -18.34 -11.49 1.30
N GLN A 274 -19.03 -11.67 2.42
CA GLN A 274 -18.43 -11.57 3.76
C GLN A 274 -17.39 -12.67 4.02
N HIS A 275 -17.56 -13.86 3.43
CA HIS A 275 -16.63 -14.97 3.60
C HIS A 275 -15.33 -14.82 2.80
N VAL A 276 -15.42 -14.30 1.57
CA VAL A 276 -14.28 -14.24 0.63
C VAL A 276 -13.50 -12.92 0.69
N ASN A 277 -14.12 -11.86 1.21
CA ASN A 277 -13.47 -10.56 1.39
C ASN A 277 -13.10 -10.35 2.87
N VAL A 278 -12.22 -9.37 3.12
CA VAL A 278 -11.96 -8.92 4.49
C VAL A 278 -13.14 -8.05 4.95
N TYR A 279 -13.97 -8.61 5.83
CA TYR A 279 -15.18 -7.96 6.34
C TYR A 279 -15.10 -7.76 7.87
N ASP A 280 -15.28 -6.53 8.30
CA ASP A 280 -15.40 -6.16 9.71
C ASP A 280 -16.86 -6.30 10.16
N VAL A 281 -17.14 -7.41 10.85
CA VAL A 281 -18.47 -7.74 11.38
C VAL A 281 -18.96 -6.69 12.38
N SER A 282 -18.06 -6.07 13.15
CA SER A 282 -18.45 -5.09 14.18
C SER A 282 -18.90 -3.77 13.55
N ARG A 283 -18.26 -3.37 12.46
CA ARG A 283 -18.55 -2.12 11.75
C ARG A 283 -19.54 -2.29 10.59
N GLN A 284 -19.81 -3.54 10.19
CA GLN A 284 -20.53 -3.89 8.97
C GLN A 284 -19.89 -3.23 7.72
N MET A 285 -18.57 -3.35 7.61
CA MET A 285 -17.79 -2.71 6.56
C MET A 285 -16.83 -3.69 5.91
N TYR A 286 -16.65 -3.55 4.61
CA TYR A 286 -15.63 -4.24 3.85
C TYR A 286 -14.36 -3.42 3.80
N GLN A 287 -13.23 -4.06 4.07
CA GLN A 287 -11.95 -3.51 3.66
C GLN A 287 -11.88 -3.54 2.13
N TYR A 288 -11.37 -2.49 1.50
CA TYR A 288 -11.11 -2.41 0.08
C TYR A 288 -9.78 -1.67 -0.14
N ARG A 289 -8.91 -2.25 -0.99
CA ARG A 289 -7.64 -1.64 -1.39
C ARG A 289 -7.56 -1.63 -2.90
N THR A 290 -7.03 -0.57 -3.48
CA THR A 290 -6.69 -0.50 -4.90
C THR A 290 -5.48 -1.41 -5.18
N ARG A 291 -5.24 -1.79 -6.44
CA ARG A 291 -3.98 -2.48 -6.76
C ARG A 291 -2.84 -1.46 -6.65
N GLY A 292 -1.82 -1.78 -5.87
CA GLY A 292 -0.60 -0.99 -5.78
C GLY A 292 0.45 -1.41 -6.81
N MET A 293 1.51 -0.61 -6.97
CA MET A 293 2.65 -0.90 -7.84
C MET A 293 3.19 -2.34 -7.67
N PHE A 294 3.18 -2.88 -6.46
CA PHE A 294 3.71 -4.21 -6.15
C PHE A 294 2.71 -5.36 -6.42
N ASP A 295 1.45 -5.02 -6.75
CA ASP A 295 0.35 -5.93 -7.07
C ASP A 295 0.07 -6.09 -8.55
N HIS A 296 0.73 -5.31 -9.40
CA HIS A 296 0.57 -5.46 -10.83
C HIS A 296 1.45 -6.57 -11.40
N SER A 297 0.95 -7.20 -12.46
CA SER A 297 1.78 -8.02 -13.33
C SER A 297 2.93 -7.20 -13.89
N VAL A 298 4.08 -7.83 -14.08
CA VAL A 298 5.29 -7.21 -14.66
C VAL A 298 5.13 -6.82 -16.13
N THR A 299 4.04 -7.19 -16.79
CA THR A 299 3.79 -6.86 -18.19
C THR A 299 2.42 -6.19 -18.39
N PRO A 300 2.37 -5.09 -19.17
CA PRO A 300 1.12 -4.45 -19.57
C PRO A 300 0.45 -5.15 -20.77
N LEU A 301 1.02 -6.25 -21.28
CA LEU A 301 0.55 -6.94 -22.48
C LEU A 301 -0.57 -7.92 -22.15
N VAL A 302 -1.75 -7.36 -21.86
CA VAL A 302 -2.99 -8.09 -21.56
C VAL A 302 -3.67 -8.51 -22.86
N PRO A 303 -4.07 -9.79 -23.03
CA PRO A 303 -4.91 -10.22 -24.15
C PRO A 303 -6.25 -9.47 -24.16
N PHE A 304 -6.88 -9.32 -25.33
CA PHE A 304 -8.21 -8.72 -25.44
C PHE A 304 -9.27 -9.76 -25.84
N PRO A 305 -10.53 -9.59 -25.39
CA PRO A 305 -11.60 -10.54 -25.68
C PRO A 305 -12.20 -10.34 -27.09
N GLU A 306 -12.41 -11.45 -27.80
CA GLU A 306 -13.21 -11.53 -29.02
C GLU A 306 -14.32 -12.59 -28.84
N VAL A 307 -15.58 -12.16 -28.86
CA VAL A 307 -16.72 -13.09 -28.90
C VAL A 307 -16.78 -13.68 -30.31
N VAL A 308 -16.65 -15.00 -30.42
CA VAL A 308 -16.59 -15.72 -31.71
C VAL A 308 -17.84 -16.54 -31.99
N ASP A 309 -18.67 -16.80 -30.98
CA ASP A 309 -19.95 -17.48 -31.13
C ASP A 309 -20.91 -17.11 -29.98
N ALA A 310 -22.21 -17.32 -30.19
CA ALA A 310 -23.25 -17.08 -29.20
C ALA A 310 -24.40 -18.09 -29.34
N GLU A 311 -24.74 -18.76 -28.24
CA GLU A 311 -25.84 -19.72 -28.15
C GLU A 311 -26.97 -19.15 -27.29
N HIS A 312 -28.19 -19.09 -27.84
CA HIS A 312 -29.39 -18.70 -27.10
C HIS A 312 -30.07 -19.94 -26.53
N ASN A 313 -30.06 -20.06 -25.20
CA ASN A 313 -30.53 -21.23 -24.48
C ASN A 313 -32.05 -21.21 -24.30
N ALA A 314 -32.65 -22.39 -24.11
CA ALA A 314 -34.10 -22.54 -23.93
C ALA A 314 -34.63 -21.92 -22.62
N ASP A 315 -33.76 -21.70 -21.64
CA ASP A 315 -34.08 -21.06 -20.35
C ASP A 315 -34.03 -19.53 -20.40
N GLY A 316 -33.73 -18.95 -21.57
CA GLY A 316 -33.65 -17.50 -21.77
C GLY A 316 -32.27 -16.89 -21.51
N THR A 317 -31.26 -17.71 -21.16
CA THR A 317 -29.87 -17.25 -21.05
C THR A 317 -29.14 -17.25 -22.39
N ILE A 318 -28.03 -16.53 -22.47
CA ILE A 318 -27.13 -16.48 -23.63
C ILE A 318 -25.76 -17.00 -23.20
N THR A 319 -25.23 -18.00 -23.89
CA THR A 319 -23.85 -18.48 -23.70
C THR A 319 -22.96 -17.90 -24.78
N LEU A 320 -21.96 -17.11 -24.40
CA LEU A 320 -20.96 -16.57 -25.33
C LEU A 320 -19.72 -17.45 -25.34
N ILE A 321 -19.17 -17.72 -26.53
CA ILE A 321 -17.84 -18.33 -26.69
C ILE A 321 -16.87 -17.20 -27.01
N VAL A 322 -15.85 -17.05 -26.17
CA VAL A 322 -14.93 -15.91 -26.23
C VAL A 322 -13.50 -16.43 -26.34
N ASN A 323 -12.78 -15.93 -27.34
CA ASN A 323 -11.34 -16.14 -27.50
C ASN A 323 -10.58 -14.96 -26.91
N ALA A 324 -9.50 -15.26 -26.20
CA ALA A 324 -8.51 -14.26 -25.83
C ALA A 324 -7.47 -14.12 -26.94
N VAL A 325 -7.39 -12.93 -27.52
CA VAL A 325 -6.44 -12.58 -28.57
C VAL A 325 -5.22 -11.92 -27.93
N SER A 326 -4.04 -12.50 -28.17
CA SER A 326 -2.77 -11.97 -27.63
C SER A 326 -1.84 -11.59 -28.77
N GLU A 327 -1.47 -10.31 -28.81
CA GLU A 327 -0.48 -9.81 -29.76
C GLU A 327 0.91 -10.38 -29.46
N LYS A 328 1.25 -10.51 -28.17
CA LYS A 328 2.53 -11.03 -27.69
C LYS A 328 2.74 -12.50 -28.06
N ASP A 329 1.70 -13.31 -27.89
CA ASP A 329 1.75 -14.75 -28.19
C ASP A 329 1.39 -15.06 -29.65
N GLU A 330 1.10 -14.03 -30.44
CA GLU A 330 0.71 -14.11 -31.85
C GLU A 330 -0.42 -15.12 -32.07
N SER A 331 -1.45 -15.03 -31.23
CA SER A 331 -2.54 -16.00 -31.20
C SER A 331 -3.88 -15.29 -31.13
N GLY A 332 -4.77 -15.60 -32.08
CA GLY A 332 -6.18 -15.18 -32.02
C GLY A 332 -7.02 -16.03 -31.04
N ARG A 333 -6.39 -17.01 -30.39
CA ARG A 333 -7.02 -17.92 -29.43
C ARG A 333 -5.97 -18.44 -28.45
N LEU A 334 -5.43 -17.54 -27.62
CA LEU A 334 -4.51 -17.90 -26.55
C LEU A 334 -5.20 -18.82 -25.53
N PHE A 335 -6.45 -18.49 -25.20
CA PHE A 335 -7.37 -19.34 -24.46
C PHE A 335 -8.80 -19.08 -24.94
N THR A 336 -9.71 -19.99 -24.62
CA THR A 336 -11.14 -19.86 -24.91
C THR A 336 -11.92 -20.12 -23.64
N HIS A 337 -12.92 -19.29 -23.37
CA HIS A 337 -13.86 -19.50 -22.28
C HIS A 337 -15.30 -19.37 -22.77
N LYS A 338 -16.23 -19.94 -22.01
CA LYS A 338 -17.67 -19.79 -22.19
C LYS A 338 -18.23 -19.05 -20.99
N VAL A 339 -19.02 -18.03 -21.24
CA VAL A 339 -19.70 -17.27 -20.19
C VAL A 339 -21.19 -17.25 -20.48
N THR A 340 -21.98 -17.61 -19.48
CA THR A 340 -23.44 -17.60 -19.56
C THR A 340 -23.99 -16.37 -18.88
N ILE A 341 -24.90 -15.68 -19.56
CA ILE A 341 -25.48 -14.40 -19.16
C ILE A 341 -26.99 -14.52 -19.15
N LYS A 342 -27.63 -13.91 -18.16
CA LYS A 342 -29.08 -13.78 -18.05
C LYS A 342 -29.46 -12.32 -18.26
N GLU A 343 -30.22 -12.03 -19.31
CA GLU A 343 -30.76 -10.69 -19.53
C GLU A 343 -31.90 -10.38 -18.53
N LYS A 344 -31.97 -9.13 -18.09
CA LYS A 344 -33.02 -8.56 -17.23
C LYS A 344 -33.79 -7.47 -17.99
N GLU A 345 -34.84 -6.95 -17.37
CA GLU A 345 -35.53 -5.75 -17.87
C GLU A 345 -34.60 -4.52 -17.89
N ASN A 346 -34.93 -3.52 -18.73
CA ASN A 346 -34.19 -2.25 -18.84
C ASN A 346 -32.69 -2.39 -19.20
N ASP A 347 -32.36 -3.30 -20.12
CA ASP A 347 -30.99 -3.59 -20.58
C ASP A 347 -30.03 -4.13 -19.50
N GLY A 348 -30.53 -4.42 -18.29
CA GLY A 348 -29.76 -5.06 -17.23
C GLY A 348 -29.41 -6.50 -17.56
N PHE A 349 -28.42 -7.07 -16.85
CA PHE A 349 -28.03 -8.47 -17.00
C PHE A 349 -27.27 -8.98 -15.77
N GLU A 350 -27.13 -10.29 -15.68
CA GLU A 350 -26.29 -11.00 -14.71
C GLU A 350 -25.39 -12.01 -15.41
N TYR A 351 -24.15 -12.15 -14.95
CA TYR A 351 -23.32 -13.30 -15.28
C TYR A 351 -23.71 -14.48 -14.37
N VAL A 352 -23.90 -15.64 -14.97
CA VAL A 352 -24.38 -16.85 -14.31
C VAL A 352 -23.26 -17.85 -14.06
N SER A 353 -22.37 -18.01 -15.04
CA SER A 353 -21.22 -18.91 -14.96
C SER A 353 -20.14 -18.53 -15.96
N ASN A 354 -18.93 -18.99 -15.69
CA ASN A 354 -17.80 -18.95 -16.62
C ASN A 354 -17.04 -20.28 -16.59
N ASP A 355 -16.68 -20.79 -17.76
CA ASP A 355 -15.92 -22.02 -17.95
C ASP A 355 -14.74 -21.79 -18.92
N VAL A 356 -13.53 -21.93 -18.42
CA VAL A 356 -12.30 -21.93 -19.22
C VAL A 356 -12.15 -23.30 -19.89
N LEU A 357 -12.22 -23.32 -21.23
CA LEU A 357 -12.20 -24.56 -22.03
C LEU A 357 -10.79 -25.03 -22.33
N THR A 358 -9.92 -24.09 -22.70
CA THR A 358 -8.54 -24.36 -23.13
C THR A 358 -7.66 -23.25 -22.59
N MET A 359 -6.58 -23.58 -21.88
CA MET A 359 -5.58 -22.62 -21.38
C MET A 359 -4.19 -23.11 -21.80
N GLY A 360 -3.34 -22.19 -22.25
CA GLY A 360 -1.95 -22.47 -22.60
C GLY A 360 -1.13 -22.97 -21.40
N LYS A 361 -0.02 -23.68 -21.68
CA LYS A 361 0.85 -24.24 -20.61
C LYS A 361 1.51 -23.18 -19.72
N GLU A 362 1.71 -21.97 -20.24
CA GLU A 362 2.32 -20.86 -19.49
C GLU A 362 1.35 -20.23 -18.48
N GLY A 363 0.06 -20.56 -18.54
CA GLY A 363 -0.95 -19.98 -17.67
C GLY A 363 -1.19 -18.50 -17.94
N ILE A 364 -1.67 -17.79 -16.93
CA ILE A 364 -2.07 -16.38 -17.00
C ILE A 364 -0.90 -15.53 -16.50
N TYR A 365 -0.03 -15.08 -17.41
CA TYR A 365 1.16 -14.30 -17.03
C TYR A 365 0.88 -12.81 -16.80
N TRP A 366 -0.30 -12.32 -17.19
CA TRP A 366 -0.71 -10.91 -17.07
C TRP A 366 -1.54 -10.62 -15.81
N TYR A 367 -1.79 -11.65 -15.00
CA TYR A 367 -2.53 -11.55 -13.74
C TYR A 367 -1.64 -12.02 -12.58
N ARG A 368 -1.76 -11.33 -11.46
CA ARG A 368 -1.11 -11.69 -10.20
C ARG A 368 -2.11 -11.49 -9.06
N ASP A 369 -2.06 -12.37 -8.06
CA ASP A 369 -2.82 -12.18 -6.83
C ASP A 369 -2.39 -10.89 -6.11
N ARG A 370 -3.31 -10.29 -5.36
CA ARG A 370 -3.04 -9.11 -4.54
C ARG A 370 -2.15 -9.47 -3.34
N LEU A 371 -1.43 -8.47 -2.81
CA LEU A 371 -0.60 -8.56 -1.63
C LEU A 371 -1.46 -9.06 -0.47
N SER A 372 -0.91 -9.99 0.30
CA SER A 372 -1.46 -10.30 1.62
C SER A 372 -1.39 -9.06 2.52
N ASP A 373 -2.17 -9.02 3.60
CA ASP A 373 -2.11 -7.91 4.57
C ASP A 373 -0.69 -7.67 5.08
N LYS A 374 0.08 -8.75 5.29
CA LYS A 374 1.47 -8.64 5.73
C LYS A 374 2.35 -7.95 4.67
N GLU A 375 2.28 -8.38 3.42
CA GLU A 375 3.07 -7.79 2.34
C GLU A 375 2.65 -6.34 2.08
N TRP A 376 1.35 -6.04 2.18
CA TRP A 376 0.84 -4.68 2.07
C TRP A 376 1.43 -3.76 3.13
N GLN A 377 1.47 -4.21 4.39
CA GLN A 377 2.11 -3.46 5.47
C GLN A 377 3.62 -3.27 5.25
N GLU A 378 4.32 -4.27 4.70
CA GLU A 378 5.75 -4.15 4.38
C GLU A 378 6.04 -3.09 3.31
N HIS A 379 5.15 -2.93 2.34
CA HIS A 379 5.33 -1.98 1.22
C HIS A 379 4.74 -0.59 1.49
N TYR A 380 3.60 -0.52 2.18
CA TYR A 380 2.80 0.70 2.31
C TYR A 380 2.57 1.14 3.76
N GLY A 381 2.92 0.34 4.77
CA GLY A 381 2.56 0.59 6.17
C GLY A 381 3.01 1.95 6.74
N ASP A 382 4.16 2.47 6.29
CA ASP A 382 4.66 3.79 6.71
C ASP A 382 3.82 4.96 6.17
N THR A 383 3.12 4.74 5.05
CA THR A 383 2.30 5.74 4.35
C THR A 383 0.82 5.40 4.34
N GLU A 384 0.44 4.26 4.95
CA GLU A 384 -0.91 3.74 4.83
C GLU A 384 -1.89 4.70 5.49
N LYS A 385 -2.92 5.04 4.72
CA LYS A 385 -4.04 5.83 5.20
C LYS A 385 -5.28 4.96 5.18
N THR A 386 -5.99 4.91 6.31
CA THR A 386 -7.32 4.30 6.36
C THR A 386 -8.38 5.37 6.18
N ILE A 387 -9.32 5.15 5.27
CA ILE A 387 -10.45 6.06 5.00
C ILE A 387 -11.75 5.29 5.12
N THR A 388 -12.67 5.77 5.96
CA THR A 388 -13.97 5.14 6.14
C THR A 388 -15.02 5.83 5.27
N ILE A 389 -15.83 5.02 4.59
CA ILE A 389 -16.82 5.42 3.59
C ILE A 389 -18.18 4.88 3.99
N ASN A 390 -19.15 5.78 4.14
CA ASN A 390 -20.53 5.39 4.43
C ASN A 390 -21.31 4.94 3.19
N GLN A 391 -22.53 4.45 3.39
CA GLN A 391 -23.46 3.97 2.35
C GLN A 391 -23.76 4.99 1.24
N ASN A 392 -23.61 6.29 1.53
CA ASN A 392 -23.82 7.38 0.57
C ASN A 392 -22.55 7.69 -0.25
N GLY A 393 -21.44 6.99 0.02
CA GLY A 393 -20.15 7.19 -0.63
C GLY A 393 -19.33 8.34 -0.04
N ASN A 394 -19.72 8.90 1.11
CA ASN A 394 -19.02 10.02 1.74
C ASN A 394 -17.94 9.52 2.69
N VAL A 395 -16.80 10.23 2.72
CA VAL A 395 -15.76 10.06 3.74
C VAL A 395 -16.31 10.51 5.09
N ILE A 396 -16.13 9.67 6.11
CA ILE A 396 -16.53 9.96 7.50
C ILE A 396 -15.35 9.75 8.45
N ASP A 397 -15.35 10.50 9.56
CA ASP A 397 -14.47 10.22 10.69
C ASP A 397 -14.99 8.98 11.40
N ASP A 398 -14.18 7.92 11.46
CA ASP A 398 -14.53 6.67 12.11
C ASP A 398 -14.34 6.76 13.63
N SER A 399 -15.19 7.56 14.25
CA SER A 399 -15.17 7.90 15.67
C SER A 399 -16.27 7.18 16.44
N LEU A 400 -15.94 6.65 17.63
CA LEU A 400 -16.91 6.21 18.64
C LEU A 400 -17.57 7.38 19.40
N LEU A 401 -17.04 8.60 19.26
CA LEU A 401 -17.74 9.82 19.66
C LEU A 401 -18.68 10.27 18.56
N SER A 402 -19.89 10.70 18.94
CA SER A 402 -20.80 11.42 18.05
C SER A 402 -20.18 12.76 17.61
N ASP A 403 -20.67 13.32 16.50
CA ASP A 403 -20.21 14.63 15.99
C ASP A 403 -20.27 15.73 17.08
N ASP A 404 -21.35 15.74 17.87
CA ASP A 404 -21.52 16.70 18.97
C ASP A 404 -20.49 16.47 20.09
N GLU A 405 -20.19 15.22 20.45
CA GLU A 405 -19.17 14.89 21.45
C GLU A 405 -17.76 15.25 20.96
N MET A 406 -17.46 14.96 19.70
CA MET A 406 -16.19 15.29 19.07
C MET A 406 -15.95 16.81 19.05
N GLU A 407 -16.96 17.59 18.66
CA GLU A 407 -16.88 19.05 18.69
C GLU A 407 -16.72 19.59 20.11
N ASN A 408 -17.46 19.04 21.07
CA ASN A 408 -17.35 19.42 22.48
C ASN A 408 -15.94 19.18 23.03
N VAL A 409 -15.33 18.04 22.73
CA VAL A 409 -13.94 17.71 23.11
C VAL A 409 -12.96 18.76 22.57
N LYS A 410 -13.03 19.07 21.26
CA LYS A 410 -12.16 20.08 20.62
C LYS A 410 -12.36 21.50 21.16
N VAL A 411 -13.61 21.90 21.43
CA VAL A 411 -13.92 23.23 21.97
C VAL A 411 -13.45 23.34 23.43
N ASN A 412 -13.59 22.27 24.21
CA ASN A 412 -13.21 22.25 25.62
C ASN A 412 -11.72 22.50 25.83
N ILE A 413 -10.83 21.81 25.11
CA ILE A 413 -9.37 22.02 25.26
C ILE A 413 -9.00 23.47 24.98
N ILE A 414 -9.48 24.10 23.90
CA ILE A 414 -9.17 25.50 23.59
C ILE A 414 -9.75 26.44 24.65
N GLY A 415 -10.99 26.23 25.08
CA GLY A 415 -11.62 27.04 26.12
C GLY A 415 -10.86 26.99 27.45
N ILE A 416 -10.38 25.81 27.84
CA ILE A 416 -9.56 25.60 29.05
C ILE A 416 -8.23 26.35 28.94
N LEU A 417 -7.54 26.18 27.81
CA LEU A 417 -6.22 26.78 27.58
C LEU A 417 -6.27 28.31 27.42
N GLN A 418 -7.40 28.84 26.95
CA GLN A 418 -7.66 30.29 26.86
C GLN A 418 -8.09 30.91 28.19
N SER A 419 -8.24 30.13 29.27
CA SER A 419 -8.55 30.68 30.59
C SER A 419 -7.46 31.68 31.03
N ASP A 420 -7.87 32.75 31.72
CA ASP A 420 -6.95 33.82 32.13
C ASP A 420 -5.76 33.32 32.96
N ALA A 421 -5.91 32.22 33.71
CA ALA A 421 -4.85 31.65 34.52
C ALA A 421 -3.77 30.98 33.65
N ILE A 422 -4.18 30.09 32.75
CA ILE A 422 -3.25 29.39 31.85
C ILE A 422 -2.65 30.36 30.82
N ARG A 423 -3.47 31.22 30.21
CA ARG A 423 -2.98 32.17 29.21
C ARG A 423 -1.90 33.11 29.79
N LYS A 424 -2.10 33.65 30.99
CA LYS A 424 -1.10 34.50 31.64
C LYS A 424 0.18 33.75 31.95
N LEU A 425 0.07 32.53 32.49
CA LEU A 425 1.23 31.68 32.76
C LEU A 425 2.10 31.50 31.51
N TYR A 426 1.47 31.23 30.36
CA TYR A 426 2.17 31.06 29.08
C TYR A 426 2.61 32.37 28.40
N GLU A 427 2.05 33.52 28.77
CA GLU A 427 2.47 34.85 28.30
C GLU A 427 3.63 35.42 29.12
N ASP A 428 3.70 35.11 30.41
CA ASP A 428 4.65 35.69 31.37
C ASP A 428 5.95 34.87 31.49
N GLU A 429 5.91 33.55 31.31
CA GLU A 429 7.07 32.66 31.43
C GLU A 429 7.87 32.52 30.12
N ASP A 430 9.20 32.41 30.24
CA ASP A 430 10.09 32.16 29.09
C ASP A 430 10.03 30.67 28.70
N ILE A 431 9.40 30.38 27.56
CA ILE A 431 9.25 29.02 26.99
C ILE A 431 10.62 28.36 26.67
N SER A 432 11.75 29.06 26.81
CA SER A 432 13.07 28.46 26.68
C SER A 432 13.52 27.67 27.92
N ASP A 433 12.93 27.88 29.10
CA ASP A 433 13.20 27.15 30.35
C ASP A 433 11.90 26.57 30.95
N ASN A 434 11.38 25.50 30.33
CA ASN A 434 9.98 25.07 30.46
C ASN A 434 9.59 24.33 31.75
N SER A 435 10.50 24.03 32.68
CA SER A 435 10.15 23.13 33.79
C SER A 435 9.09 23.72 34.72
N ASP A 436 9.26 24.97 35.14
CA ASP A 436 8.35 25.62 36.09
C ASP A 436 6.99 25.90 35.43
N LEU A 437 7.00 26.35 34.17
CA LEU A 437 5.82 26.49 33.32
C LEU A 437 4.99 25.20 33.25
N ILE A 438 5.65 24.06 33.05
CA ILE A 438 4.96 22.75 32.91
C ILE A 438 4.27 22.37 34.23
N TYR A 439 4.97 22.45 35.36
CA TYR A 439 4.41 22.08 36.65
C TYR A 439 3.27 23.01 37.08
N ASP A 440 3.45 24.32 36.92
CA ASP A 440 2.40 25.31 37.23
C ASP A 440 1.17 25.12 36.34
N ALA A 441 1.36 24.79 35.05
CA ALA A 441 0.26 24.47 34.16
C ALA A 441 -0.52 23.23 34.62
N VAL A 442 0.18 22.16 35.02
CA VAL A 442 -0.44 20.95 35.58
C VAL A 442 -1.22 21.29 36.85
N ASP A 443 -0.66 22.07 37.76
CA ASP A 443 -1.31 22.45 39.02
C ASP A 443 -2.56 23.29 38.80
N ILE A 444 -2.53 24.26 37.87
CA ILE A 444 -3.70 25.07 37.51
C ILE A 444 -4.80 24.20 36.90
N LEU A 445 -4.45 23.35 35.91
CA LEU A 445 -5.40 22.46 35.26
C LEU A 445 -6.00 21.47 36.27
N GLY A 446 -5.16 20.85 37.10
CA GLY A 446 -5.57 19.84 38.07
C GLY A 446 -6.46 20.40 39.17
N SER A 447 -6.13 21.60 39.68
CA SER A 447 -6.92 22.33 40.68
C SER A 447 -8.29 22.76 40.14
N SER A 448 -8.45 22.85 38.82
CA SER A 448 -9.74 23.12 38.17
C SER A 448 -10.65 21.88 38.06
N GLY A 449 -10.17 20.70 38.46
CA GLY A 449 -10.91 19.43 38.45
C GLY A 449 -10.64 18.55 37.23
N LEU A 450 -9.67 18.91 36.38
CA LEU A 450 -9.29 18.13 35.20
C LEU A 450 -8.37 16.96 35.57
N ILE A 451 -8.45 15.87 34.81
CA ILE A 451 -7.49 14.76 34.93
C ILE A 451 -6.27 15.15 34.10
N CYS A 452 -5.17 15.50 34.76
CA CYS A 452 -3.98 15.96 34.06
C CYS A 452 -2.68 15.50 34.72
N PHE A 453 -1.61 15.49 33.92
CA PHE A 453 -0.26 15.17 34.36
C PHE A 453 0.79 15.75 33.40
N ALA A 454 2.05 15.75 33.84
CA ALA A 454 3.22 15.89 33.00
C ALA A 454 4.21 14.76 33.27
N ASP A 455 5.31 14.72 32.53
CA ASP A 455 6.42 13.85 32.87
C ASP A 455 6.89 14.15 34.29
N ASP A 456 7.04 13.08 35.10
CA ASP A 456 7.37 13.19 36.51
C ASP A 456 6.43 14.12 37.27
N THR A 457 5.11 13.92 37.17
CA THR A 457 4.13 14.43 38.14
C THR A 457 3.18 13.31 38.55
N ASN A 458 2.54 13.47 39.70
CA ASN A 458 1.34 12.67 39.98
C ASN A 458 0.18 13.14 39.11
N MET A 459 -0.69 12.21 38.70
CA MET A 459 -1.90 12.54 37.98
C MET A 459 -2.93 13.17 38.92
N TYR A 460 -3.42 14.36 38.57
CA TYR A 460 -4.55 14.98 39.25
C TYR A 460 -5.85 14.23 38.94
N ASN A 461 -6.73 14.14 39.94
CA ASN A 461 -8.07 13.54 39.81
C ASN A 461 -8.07 12.09 39.26
N TYR A 462 -7.00 11.33 39.51
CA TYR A 462 -6.78 9.97 38.99
C TYR A 462 -7.88 8.96 39.36
N GLN A 463 -8.64 9.19 40.44
CA GLN A 463 -9.72 8.30 40.87
C GLN A 463 -10.87 8.25 39.83
N LEU A 464 -11.06 9.32 39.07
CA LEU A 464 -12.00 9.35 37.95
C LEU A 464 -11.54 8.38 36.84
N PHE A 465 -10.24 8.38 36.53
CA PHE A 465 -9.67 7.45 35.57
C PHE A 465 -9.78 5.99 36.02
N GLN A 466 -9.48 5.71 37.30
CA GLN A 466 -9.69 4.37 37.86
C GLN A 466 -11.15 3.91 37.79
N SER A 467 -12.11 4.84 37.95
CA SER A 467 -13.54 4.53 37.85
C SER A 467 -13.95 4.20 36.43
N PHE A 468 -13.46 4.97 35.44
CA PHE A 468 -13.63 4.66 34.01
C PHE A 468 -13.04 3.30 33.65
N TYR A 469 -11.79 3.03 34.06
CA TYR A 469 -11.14 1.77 33.76
C TYR A 469 -11.89 0.56 34.36
N ARG A 470 -12.42 0.71 35.58
CA ARG A 470 -13.25 -0.34 36.20
C ARG A 470 -14.53 -0.57 35.40
N ASN A 471 -15.19 0.50 34.92
CA ASN A 471 -16.39 0.38 34.08
C ASN A 471 -16.08 -0.41 32.79
N TYR A 472 -14.93 -0.13 32.17
CA TYR A 472 -14.42 -0.88 31.03
C TYR A 472 -14.21 -2.36 31.35
N THR A 473 -13.50 -2.70 32.44
CA THR A 473 -13.21 -4.11 32.78
C THR A 473 -14.42 -4.89 33.27
N ASP A 474 -15.41 -4.23 33.86
CA ASP A 474 -16.64 -4.84 34.36
C ASP A 474 -17.67 -5.11 33.23
N GLY A 475 -17.35 -4.75 31.98
CA GLY A 475 -18.25 -4.89 30.83
C GLY A 475 -19.40 -3.90 30.85
N GLY A 476 -19.18 -2.69 31.38
CA GLY A 476 -20.13 -1.59 31.28
C GLY A 476 -20.38 -1.20 29.82
N GLY A 477 -21.53 -0.56 29.55
CA GLY A 477 -21.80 -0.02 28.22
C GLY A 477 -20.86 1.12 27.84
N ARG A 478 -21.02 1.62 26.61
CA ARG A 478 -20.20 2.69 26.02
C ARG A 478 -19.95 3.85 26.99
N ASP A 479 -18.68 4.18 27.20
CA ASP A 479 -18.22 5.27 28.05
C ASP A 479 -16.97 5.94 27.46
N TYR A 480 -16.66 7.16 27.89
CA TYR A 480 -15.44 7.86 27.49
C TYR A 480 -14.87 8.74 28.61
N ILE A 481 -13.56 8.96 28.58
CA ILE A 481 -12.85 9.81 29.53
C ILE A 481 -11.81 10.68 28.82
N CYS A 482 -11.66 11.91 29.27
CA CYS A 482 -10.70 12.88 28.75
C CYS A 482 -9.59 13.16 29.78
N ILE A 483 -8.34 13.18 29.31
CA ILE A 483 -7.12 13.38 30.10
C ILE A 483 -6.22 14.39 29.39
N TYR A 484 -5.52 15.23 30.15
CA TYR A 484 -4.63 16.25 29.62
C TYR A 484 -3.17 15.98 30.01
N ARG A 485 -2.29 15.87 29.02
CA ARG A 485 -0.85 15.83 29.22
C ARG A 485 -0.24 17.18 28.87
N VAL A 486 0.52 17.76 29.80
CA VAL A 486 1.40 18.89 29.50
C VAL A 486 2.75 18.31 29.08
N ASN A 487 3.14 18.55 27.83
CA ASN A 487 4.33 17.97 27.21
C ASN A 487 5.59 18.78 27.55
N ARG A 488 6.77 18.16 27.36
CA ARG A 488 8.08 18.79 27.61
C ARG A 488 8.34 20.06 26.79
N ASP A 489 7.68 20.20 25.64
CA ASP A 489 7.78 21.37 24.77
C ASP A 489 6.71 22.43 25.07
N ALA A 490 6.07 22.33 26.25
CA ALA A 490 4.95 23.14 26.72
C ALA A 490 3.67 23.08 25.84
N SER A 491 3.58 22.14 24.89
CA SER A 491 2.29 21.85 24.27
C SER A 491 1.37 21.07 25.22
N VAL A 492 0.06 21.16 25.03
CA VAL A 492 -0.92 20.41 25.81
C VAL A 492 -1.67 19.45 24.89
N THR A 493 -1.62 18.16 25.23
CA THR A 493 -2.34 17.10 24.52
C THR A 493 -3.54 16.65 25.35
N GLU A 494 -4.73 16.83 24.81
CA GLU A 494 -5.93 16.15 25.26
C GLU A 494 -5.97 14.75 24.63
N MET A 495 -6.20 13.73 25.46
CA MET A 495 -6.41 12.33 25.08
C MET A 495 -7.77 11.88 25.59
N THR A 496 -8.68 11.57 24.68
CA THR A 496 -9.99 11.02 24.98
C THR A 496 -10.01 9.54 24.66
N PHE A 497 -10.08 8.71 25.70
CA PHE A 497 -10.27 7.26 25.56
C PHE A 497 -11.76 6.95 25.56
N VAL A 498 -12.22 6.19 24.59
CA VAL A 498 -13.62 5.78 24.44
C VAL A 498 -13.66 4.30 24.11
N TYR A 499 -14.64 3.60 24.66
CA TYR A 499 -14.91 2.21 24.31
C TYR A 499 -16.41 1.98 24.18
N ASP A 500 -16.78 0.97 23.40
CA ASP A 500 -18.09 0.34 23.42
C ASP A 500 -17.96 -1.19 23.52
N ASP A 501 -19.04 -1.94 23.29
CA ASP A 501 -19.04 -3.41 23.39
C ASP A 501 -18.12 -4.10 22.36
N SER A 502 -17.61 -3.36 21.36
CA SER A 502 -16.92 -3.89 20.19
C SER A 502 -15.53 -3.30 19.96
N ARG A 503 -15.29 -2.04 20.33
CA ARG A 503 -14.10 -1.27 19.95
C ARG A 503 -13.61 -0.40 21.07
N ILE A 504 -12.33 -0.05 20.98
CA ILE A 504 -11.67 0.92 21.85
C ILE A 504 -10.93 1.90 20.95
N GLN A 505 -11.05 3.20 21.25
CA GLN A 505 -10.36 4.25 20.52
C GLN A 505 -9.74 5.28 21.45
N MET A 506 -8.70 5.93 20.95
CA MET A 506 -8.14 7.14 21.52
C MET A 506 -8.23 8.26 20.48
N ILE A 507 -8.88 9.35 20.86
CA ILE A 507 -8.90 10.61 20.12
C ILE A 507 -7.91 11.54 20.80
N PHE A 508 -7.01 12.18 20.03
CA PHE A 508 -6.10 13.17 20.58
C PHE A 508 -6.21 14.51 19.88
N ASN A 509 -6.03 15.58 20.65
CA ASN A 509 -5.92 16.95 20.18
C ASN A 509 -4.74 17.61 20.89
N THR A 510 -3.71 18.03 20.16
CA THR A 510 -2.54 18.72 20.72
C THR A 510 -2.55 20.17 20.30
N ALA A 511 -2.55 21.06 21.29
CA ALA A 511 -2.46 22.50 21.11
C ALA A 511 -1.12 23.03 21.61
N LYS A 512 -0.57 24.02 20.90
CA LYS A 512 0.67 24.71 21.27
C LYS A 512 0.42 26.21 21.33
N PHE A 513 1.01 26.86 22.32
CA PHE A 513 0.95 28.31 22.46
C PHE A 513 2.00 28.97 21.58
N GLU A 514 1.55 29.67 20.54
CA GLU A 514 2.43 30.34 19.57
C GLU A 514 1.85 31.68 19.15
N ASN A 515 2.67 32.73 19.19
CA ASN A 515 2.27 34.11 18.83
C ASN A 515 1.08 34.64 19.64
N HIS A 516 1.08 34.40 20.96
CA HIS A 516 0.02 34.81 21.90
C HIS A 516 -1.35 34.17 21.62
N ASP A 517 -1.37 32.98 21.00
CA ASP A 517 -2.59 32.22 20.75
C ASP A 517 -2.35 30.71 20.78
N TRP A 518 -3.38 29.94 21.10
CA TRP A 518 -3.34 28.49 21.13
C TRP A 518 -3.74 27.93 19.77
N LYS A 519 -2.89 27.08 19.18
CA LYS A 519 -3.15 26.46 17.87
C LYS A 519 -3.03 24.95 17.95
N PHE A 520 -3.96 24.26 17.30
CA PHE A 520 -3.83 22.83 17.09
C PHE A 520 -2.64 22.54 16.16
N ILE A 521 -1.72 21.72 16.66
CA ILE A 521 -0.57 21.24 15.90
C ILE A 521 -0.71 19.76 15.51
N ALA A 522 -1.61 19.02 16.16
CA ALA A 522 -1.95 17.65 15.81
C ALA A 522 -3.35 17.28 16.29
N THR A 523 -4.10 16.52 15.50
CA THR A 523 -5.38 15.90 15.87
C THR A 523 -5.49 14.53 15.20
N GLY A 524 -6.18 13.58 15.82
CA GLY A 524 -6.41 12.28 15.19
C GLY A 524 -7.21 11.31 16.03
N ILE A 525 -7.67 10.25 15.37
CA ILE A 525 -8.36 9.10 15.96
C ILE A 525 -7.45 7.88 15.80
N ARG A 526 -7.37 7.03 16.82
CA ARG A 526 -6.57 5.80 16.83
C ARG A 526 -7.39 4.66 17.42
N ASP A 527 -7.53 3.58 16.66
CA ASP A 527 -8.04 2.33 17.21
C ASP A 527 -7.01 1.71 18.14
N LEU A 528 -7.51 1.21 19.27
CA LEU A 528 -6.73 0.50 20.28
C LEU A 528 -7.12 -0.97 20.29
N LYS A 529 -6.10 -1.81 20.39
CA LYS A 529 -6.25 -3.26 20.60
C LYS A 529 -6.55 -3.60 22.06
N ASP A 530 -5.95 -2.86 22.98
CA ASP A 530 -6.04 -3.15 24.41
C ASP A 530 -5.76 -1.92 25.28
N MET A 531 -6.36 -1.90 26.46
CA MET A 531 -6.13 -0.95 27.55
C MET A 531 -5.90 -1.73 28.85
N LYS A 532 -4.72 -1.54 29.46
CA LYS A 532 -4.31 -2.23 30.68
C LYS A 532 -3.91 -1.23 31.77
N LEU A 533 -4.64 -1.19 32.87
CA LEU A 533 -4.18 -0.56 34.11
C LEU A 533 -3.55 -1.62 35.00
N THR A 534 -2.25 -1.50 35.23
CA THR A 534 -1.48 -2.44 36.04
C THR A 534 -1.76 -2.26 37.54
N GLN A 535 -1.34 -3.24 38.35
CA GLN A 535 -1.60 -3.23 39.79
C GLN A 535 -0.92 -2.06 40.52
N LYS A 536 0.28 -1.64 40.08
CA LYS A 536 0.97 -0.47 40.67
C LYS A 536 0.60 0.85 40.00
N GLY A 537 -0.30 0.80 39.01
CA GLY A 537 -1.02 1.96 38.52
C GLY A 537 -0.42 2.61 37.29
N TYR A 538 0.26 1.86 36.43
CA TYR A 538 0.54 2.28 35.06
C TYR A 538 -0.61 1.92 34.15
N PHE A 539 -1.08 2.89 33.38
CA PHE A 539 -1.96 2.64 32.27
C PHE A 539 -1.11 2.45 31.00
N ILE A 540 -1.28 1.32 30.34
CA ILE A 540 -0.59 0.91 29.12
C ILE A 540 -1.66 0.63 28.08
N TYR A 541 -1.60 1.32 26.95
CA TYR A 541 -2.52 1.11 25.84
C TYR A 541 -1.77 0.67 24.59
N THR A 542 -2.40 -0.21 23.82
CA THR A 542 -1.81 -0.84 22.63
C THR A 542 -2.57 -0.38 21.40
N TYR A 543 -1.89 0.20 20.41
CA TYR A 543 -2.50 0.54 19.13
C TYR A 543 -2.87 -0.72 18.34
N SER A 544 -3.94 -0.63 17.54
CA SER A 544 -4.32 -1.74 16.65
C SER A 544 -3.31 -1.97 15.53
N ASN A 545 -2.65 -0.89 15.06
CA ASN A 545 -1.62 -0.91 14.03
C ASN A 545 -0.34 -0.21 14.52
N ILE A 546 0.81 -0.57 13.94
CA ILE A 546 2.09 0.08 14.26
C ILE A 546 2.04 1.53 13.77
N ILE A 547 2.43 2.48 14.63
CA ILE A 547 2.53 3.89 14.25
C ILE A 547 3.92 4.16 13.70
N ALA A 548 4.00 4.79 12.53
CA ALA A 548 5.26 5.24 11.95
C ALA A 548 6.04 6.11 12.95
N HIS A 549 7.30 5.71 13.20
CA HIS A 549 8.19 6.33 14.19
C HIS A 549 7.68 6.34 15.66
N GLY A 550 6.63 5.57 15.98
CA GLY A 550 6.03 5.45 17.31
C GLY A 550 6.06 4.02 17.85
N GLY A 551 5.78 3.85 19.15
CA GLY A 551 5.63 2.53 19.76
C GLY A 551 4.30 1.86 19.41
N LEU A 552 4.27 0.53 19.42
CA LEU A 552 3.01 -0.22 19.42
C LEU A 552 2.22 0.01 20.72
N LYS A 553 2.94 0.30 21.81
CA LYS A 553 2.39 0.56 23.14
C LYS A 553 2.88 1.89 23.68
N GLU A 554 1.97 2.59 24.33
CA GLU A 554 2.22 3.85 25.01
C GLU A 554 1.71 3.75 26.46
N TYR A 555 2.18 4.63 27.34
CA TYR A 555 1.87 4.53 28.76
C TYR A 555 1.90 5.85 29.51
N PHE A 556 1.22 5.88 30.66
CA PHE A 556 1.37 6.91 31.68
C PHE A 556 1.02 6.37 33.07
N ARG A 557 1.51 7.04 34.11
CA ARG A 557 1.24 6.64 35.50
C ARG A 557 -0.06 7.28 36.00
N VAL A 558 -1.00 6.46 36.43
CA VAL A 558 -2.30 6.86 36.99
C VAL A 558 -2.25 6.94 38.50
N SER A 559 -1.72 5.90 39.17
CA SER A 559 -1.71 5.88 40.64
C SER A 559 -0.53 6.68 41.17
N PRO A 560 -0.73 7.58 42.15
CA PRO A 560 0.33 8.47 42.60
C PRO A 560 1.46 7.72 43.30
N LEU A 561 2.66 8.30 43.25
CA LEU A 561 3.75 8.01 44.17
C LEU A 561 3.83 9.06 45.27
N THR A 562 4.53 8.73 46.36
CA THR A 562 4.92 9.76 47.33
C THR A 562 5.91 10.73 46.68
N ASP A 563 5.89 12.00 47.13
CA ASP A 563 6.82 13.00 46.62
C ASP A 563 8.27 12.59 46.86
N GLU A 564 8.55 11.99 48.01
CA GLU A 564 9.87 11.45 48.34
C GLU A 564 10.31 10.35 47.34
N CYS A 565 9.45 9.38 47.01
CA CYS A 565 9.79 8.35 46.02
C CYS A 565 10.11 8.97 44.64
N ARG A 566 9.38 10.01 44.23
CA ARG A 566 9.66 10.73 42.97
C ARG A 566 10.98 11.49 43.04
N GLU A 567 11.26 12.17 44.15
CA GLU A 567 12.54 12.85 44.40
C GLU A 567 13.72 11.87 44.38
N LEU A 568 13.61 10.73 45.06
CA LEU A 568 14.61 9.69 45.07
C LEU A 568 14.80 9.07 43.68
N THR A 569 13.72 8.91 42.90
CA THR A 569 13.80 8.47 41.49
C THR A 569 14.58 9.47 40.66
N ARG A 570 14.21 10.76 40.70
CA ARG A 570 14.92 11.84 39.99
C ARG A 570 16.40 11.87 40.35
N LYS A 571 16.71 11.74 41.64
CA LYS A 571 18.06 11.92 42.17
C LYS A 571 18.97 10.73 41.90
N TYR A 572 18.47 9.50 42.03
CA TYR A 572 19.32 8.31 42.09
C TYR A 572 19.05 7.27 40.99
N VAL A 573 18.00 7.40 40.19
CA VAL A 573 17.60 6.34 39.24
C VAL A 573 17.35 6.88 37.84
N TYR A 574 16.74 8.06 37.73
CA TYR A 574 16.33 8.64 36.45
C TYR A 574 17.54 8.83 35.52
N GLY A 575 17.41 8.31 34.30
CA GLY A 575 18.47 8.36 33.30
C GLY A 575 19.47 7.21 33.33
N LEU A 576 19.34 6.25 34.25
CA LEU A 576 20.09 4.98 34.18
C LEU A 576 19.47 3.99 33.19
N SER A 577 20.31 3.14 32.60
CA SER A 577 19.89 2.13 31.61
C SER A 577 19.91 0.71 32.16
N TYR A 578 18.87 -0.05 31.83
CA TYR A 578 18.78 -1.49 32.05
C TYR A 578 19.26 -2.33 30.87
N VAL A 579 19.68 -1.71 29.77
CA VAL A 579 19.95 -2.44 28.52
C VAL A 579 21.29 -2.10 27.87
N ASN A 580 21.99 -1.09 28.38
CA ASN A 580 23.25 -0.61 27.82
C ASN A 580 24.48 -0.97 28.68
N TYR A 581 24.28 -1.31 29.95
CA TYR A 581 25.34 -1.71 30.89
C TYR A 581 24.75 -2.46 32.08
N ASN A 582 25.63 -3.06 32.90
CA ASN A 582 25.25 -4.06 33.89
C ASN A 582 24.77 -3.51 35.24
N MET A 583 24.98 -2.22 35.53
CA MET A 583 24.76 -1.61 36.85
C MET A 583 23.44 -2.00 37.54
N LEU A 584 22.35 -2.07 36.77
CA LEU A 584 21.02 -2.39 37.30
C LEU A 584 20.54 -3.81 36.96
N VAL A 585 21.31 -4.62 36.22
CA VAL A 585 20.87 -5.95 35.76
C VAL A 585 21.70 -7.12 36.30
N ILE A 586 22.67 -6.84 37.17
CA ILE A 586 23.41 -7.85 37.93
C ILE A 586 23.45 -7.50 39.42
N ASP A 587 23.67 -8.51 40.26
CA ASP A 587 23.99 -8.32 41.67
C ASP A 587 25.44 -7.85 41.80
N TRP A 588 25.66 -6.76 42.53
CA TRP A 588 27.01 -6.28 42.83
C TRP A 588 27.08 -5.51 44.15
N ASP A 589 28.27 -5.53 44.75
CA ASP A 589 28.64 -4.76 45.94
C ASP A 589 30.13 -4.32 45.83
N GLU A 590 30.71 -3.83 46.93
CA GLU A 590 32.13 -3.41 46.98
C GLU A 590 33.11 -4.53 46.56
N SER A 591 32.75 -5.80 46.69
CA SER A 591 33.64 -6.92 46.37
C SER A 591 33.76 -7.22 44.87
N ASN A 592 32.79 -6.77 44.06
CA ASN A 592 32.72 -7.05 42.63
C ASN A 592 32.20 -5.86 41.79
N ALA A 593 32.31 -4.63 42.29
CA ALA A 593 31.87 -3.42 41.58
C ALA A 593 32.58 -3.22 40.22
N SER A 594 33.73 -3.87 39.98
CA SER A 594 34.36 -3.89 38.66
C SER A 594 33.49 -4.55 37.58
N ASP A 595 32.59 -5.47 37.95
CA ASP A 595 31.79 -6.28 37.01
C ASP A 595 30.71 -5.44 36.28
N ILE A 596 30.40 -4.25 36.81
CA ILE A 596 29.44 -3.32 36.19
C ILE A 596 30.09 -2.31 35.23
N LEU A 597 31.42 -2.25 35.19
CA LEU A 597 32.14 -1.23 34.44
C LEU A 597 32.04 -1.49 32.94
N VAL A 598 31.37 -0.58 32.24
CA VAL A 598 31.26 -0.56 30.77
C VAL A 598 31.52 0.86 30.30
N PRO A 599 32.42 1.11 29.33
CA PRO A 599 32.82 2.47 28.93
C PRO A 599 31.66 3.43 28.65
N CYS A 600 30.57 2.94 28.06
CA CYS A 600 29.41 3.76 27.68
C CYS A 600 28.58 4.27 28.86
N MET A 601 28.68 3.64 30.05
CA MET A 601 27.91 4.07 31.22
C MET A 601 28.29 5.47 31.70
N PHE A 602 29.51 5.91 31.39
CA PHE A 602 30.06 7.18 31.86
C PHE A 602 29.19 8.38 31.48
N ASP A 603 28.51 8.36 30.34
CA ASP A 603 27.66 9.48 29.90
C ASP A 603 26.49 9.72 30.87
N ASP A 604 25.75 8.66 31.21
CA ASP A 604 24.65 8.72 32.18
C ASP A 604 25.14 9.06 33.59
N ILE A 605 26.27 8.47 34.02
CA ILE A 605 26.85 8.73 35.35
C ILE A 605 27.38 10.15 35.46
N TYR A 606 28.02 10.67 34.41
CA TYR A 606 28.49 12.05 34.36
C TYR A 606 27.32 13.03 34.46
N ARG A 607 26.21 12.78 33.76
CA ARG A 607 24.99 13.60 33.86
C ARG A 607 24.39 13.54 35.26
N LEU A 608 24.34 12.38 35.90
CA LEU A 608 23.87 12.25 37.29
C LEU A 608 24.77 12.98 38.29
N TYR A 609 26.09 12.92 38.10
CA TYR A 609 27.06 13.53 39.00
C TYR A 609 27.14 15.06 38.84
N THR A 610 27.04 15.57 37.62
CA THR A 610 27.27 17.00 37.31
C THR A 610 26.01 17.81 37.00
N GLY A 611 24.92 17.14 36.62
CA GLY A 611 23.73 17.78 36.03
C GLY A 611 23.92 18.21 34.56
N GLU A 612 25.08 17.99 33.95
CA GLU A 612 25.40 18.42 32.59
C GLU A 612 25.54 17.26 31.60
N ASN A 613 25.19 17.48 30.34
CA ASN A 613 25.50 16.53 29.28
C ASN A 613 26.99 16.57 28.93
N LEU A 614 27.61 15.39 28.76
CA LEU A 614 29.00 15.28 28.40
C LEU A 614 29.25 15.84 26.99
N LYS A 615 30.31 16.65 26.85
CA LYS A 615 30.81 17.14 25.55
C LYS A 615 32.17 16.50 25.28
N PRO A 616 32.25 15.36 24.57
CA PRO A 616 33.52 14.71 24.29
C PRO A 616 34.35 15.54 23.30
N ASP A 617 35.66 15.66 23.54
CA ASP A 617 36.60 16.29 22.61
C ASP A 617 37.33 15.18 21.82
N GLY A 618 37.21 15.20 20.49
CA GLY A 618 37.87 14.22 19.61
C GLY A 618 37.56 12.75 19.88
N GLY A 619 36.48 12.43 20.60
CA GLY A 619 36.09 11.06 20.99
C GLY A 619 36.85 10.50 22.21
N TRP A 620 37.45 11.36 23.03
CA TRP A 620 38.19 10.97 24.23
C TRP A 620 37.69 11.74 25.46
N ILE A 621 37.87 11.13 26.63
CA ILE A 621 37.59 11.71 27.93
C ILE A 621 38.89 11.71 28.73
N ASP A 622 39.29 12.88 29.22
CA ASP A 622 40.47 13.06 30.08
C ASP A 622 40.45 12.10 31.28
N ALA A 623 41.59 11.50 31.61
CA ALA A 623 41.67 10.47 32.66
C ALA A 623 41.32 11.02 34.05
N ASP A 624 41.79 12.21 34.41
CA ASP A 624 41.47 12.83 35.70
C ASP A 624 39.96 13.09 35.80
N LYS A 625 39.33 13.53 34.71
CA LYS A 625 37.87 13.72 34.63
C LYS A 625 37.11 12.39 34.75
N TYR A 626 37.53 11.35 34.03
CA TYR A 626 36.84 10.06 34.06
C TYR A 626 36.96 9.38 35.42
N GLU A 627 38.19 9.30 35.94
CA GLU A 627 38.52 8.64 37.20
C GLU A 627 37.88 9.38 38.38
N SER A 628 37.92 10.72 38.43
CA SER A 628 37.31 11.47 39.53
C SER A 628 35.80 11.23 39.65
N VAL A 629 35.07 11.21 38.54
CA VAL A 629 33.61 10.98 38.55
C VAL A 629 33.31 9.52 38.93
N MET A 630 33.98 8.55 38.31
CA MET A 630 33.69 7.13 38.55
C MET A 630 34.06 6.70 39.98
N LEU A 631 35.18 7.18 40.52
CA LEU A 631 35.60 6.87 41.91
C LEU A 631 34.69 7.52 42.95
N SER A 632 34.11 8.69 42.64
CA SER A 632 33.10 9.32 43.49
C SER A 632 31.80 8.51 43.50
N MET A 633 31.39 8.01 42.33
CA MET A 633 30.08 7.36 42.16
C MET A 633 30.08 5.87 42.52
N PHE A 634 31.22 5.17 42.46
CA PHE A 634 31.30 3.72 42.65
C PHE A 634 32.50 3.28 43.51
N PRO A 635 32.40 2.15 44.24
CA PRO A 635 33.48 1.60 45.06
C PRO A 635 34.47 0.82 44.18
N VAL A 636 35.09 1.52 43.22
CA VAL A 636 36.09 0.98 42.29
C VAL A 636 37.43 1.68 42.47
N THR A 637 38.47 1.16 41.84
CA THR A 637 39.82 1.68 41.84
C THR A 637 40.24 2.19 40.46
N VAL A 638 41.24 3.07 40.41
CA VAL A 638 41.85 3.52 39.15
C VAL A 638 42.32 2.35 38.30
N THR A 639 42.89 1.31 38.92
CA THR A 639 43.34 0.11 38.20
C THR A 639 42.17 -0.60 37.53
N GLU A 640 41.05 -0.81 38.24
CA GLU A 640 39.86 -1.46 37.66
C GLU A 640 39.25 -0.62 36.53
N LEU A 641 39.22 0.71 36.65
CA LEU A 641 38.76 1.58 35.56
C LEU A 641 39.67 1.44 34.33
N ARG A 642 40.99 1.50 34.51
CA ARG A 642 41.95 1.39 33.40
C ARG A 642 41.92 0.03 32.73
N ASP A 643 41.65 -1.04 33.49
CA ASP A 643 41.59 -2.40 32.98
C ASP A 643 40.27 -2.71 32.23
N ASN A 644 39.16 -2.03 32.58
CA ASN A 644 37.82 -2.38 32.06
C ASN A 644 37.17 -1.29 31.18
N CYS A 645 37.68 -0.06 31.13
CA CYS A 645 36.99 1.07 30.47
C CYS A 645 37.73 1.65 29.24
N ASP A 646 38.53 0.86 28.52
CA ASP A 646 39.24 1.29 27.29
C ASP A 646 40.18 2.50 27.51
N TYR A 647 41.01 2.45 28.57
CA TYR A 647 42.04 3.46 28.83
C TYR A 647 43.19 3.42 27.82
N ASN A 648 43.64 4.59 27.39
CA ASN A 648 44.79 4.75 26.52
C ASN A 648 45.96 5.47 27.24
N LEU A 649 47.05 4.74 27.44
CA LEU A 649 48.24 5.24 28.13
C LEU A 649 48.96 6.39 27.40
N GLU A 650 48.95 6.40 26.06
CA GLU A 650 49.67 7.44 25.29
C GLU A 650 48.96 8.79 25.34
N LYS A 651 47.63 8.77 25.44
CA LYS A 651 46.77 9.95 25.49
C LYS A 651 46.41 10.38 26.91
N ASP A 652 46.62 9.49 27.88
CA ASP A 652 46.12 9.63 29.24
C ASP A 652 44.62 9.93 29.26
N SER A 653 43.85 9.08 28.60
CA SER A 653 42.42 9.31 28.36
C SER A 653 41.66 8.00 28.14
N TYR A 654 40.37 8.01 28.43
CA TYR A 654 39.42 6.93 28.16
C TYR A 654 38.71 7.18 26.83
N ARG A 655 38.44 6.11 26.08
CA ARG A 655 37.69 6.23 24.83
C ARG A 655 36.23 6.58 25.14
N TYR A 656 35.66 7.56 24.45
CA TYR A 656 34.23 7.84 24.55
C TYR A 656 33.42 6.80 23.77
N HIS A 657 32.49 6.13 24.44
CA HIS A 657 31.56 5.18 23.84
C HIS A 657 30.14 5.75 23.93
N VAL A 658 29.49 5.92 22.78
CA VAL A 658 28.12 6.43 22.69
C VAL A 658 27.15 5.35 23.14
N ILE A 659 26.16 5.73 23.96
CA ILE A 659 25.00 4.90 24.23
C ILE A 659 24.12 4.84 22.98
N LEU A 660 23.97 3.65 22.40
CA LEU A 660 23.00 3.43 21.32
C LEU A 660 21.62 3.25 21.93
N GLY A 661 20.68 4.14 21.59
CA GLY A 661 19.30 4.03 22.04
C GLY A 661 18.67 2.72 21.57
N LYS A 662 18.28 1.86 22.52
CA LYS A 662 17.39 0.73 22.22
C LYS A 662 15.96 1.21 22.25
N GLN A 663 15.12 0.68 21.35
CA GLN A 663 13.71 1.01 21.33
C GLN A 663 13.00 0.38 22.55
N TYR A 664 12.16 1.19 23.22
CA TYR A 664 11.28 0.80 24.33
C TYR A 664 11.98 0.03 25.48
N PRO A 665 13.09 0.55 26.04
CA PRO A 665 13.78 -0.09 27.15
C PRO A 665 12.96 0.08 28.44
N PRO A 666 13.13 -0.83 29.42
CA PRO A 666 12.60 -0.61 30.75
C PRO A 666 13.29 0.57 31.43
N PHE A 667 12.58 1.23 32.34
CA PHE A 667 13.08 2.32 33.18
C PHE A 667 12.75 2.07 34.65
N GLY A 668 13.51 2.68 35.55
CA GLY A 668 13.40 2.43 36.99
C GLY A 668 12.59 3.50 37.70
N GLU A 669 11.78 3.07 38.66
CA GLU A 669 11.00 3.93 39.53
C GLU A 669 11.14 3.49 40.99
N VAL A 670 11.52 4.40 41.89
CA VAL A 670 11.55 4.12 43.34
C VAL A 670 10.11 4.01 43.84
N VAL A 671 9.77 2.87 44.43
CA VAL A 671 8.43 2.59 44.98
C VAL A 671 8.41 2.53 46.50
N ASP A 672 9.57 2.32 47.13
CA ASP A 672 9.74 2.30 48.58
C ASP A 672 11.21 2.59 48.93
N TYR A 673 11.49 3.00 50.17
CA TYR A 673 12.84 3.31 50.62
C TYR A 673 13.01 3.19 52.14
N SER A 674 14.25 3.04 52.59
CA SER A 674 14.61 3.13 54.01
C SER A 674 15.91 3.88 54.23
N TYR A 675 15.91 4.81 55.19
CA TYR A 675 17.10 5.47 55.71
C TYR A 675 17.75 4.57 56.77
N ASN A 676 19.02 4.21 56.57
CA ASN A 676 19.74 3.27 57.43
C ASN A 676 20.57 4.03 58.49
N ASP A 677 20.84 3.36 59.62
CA ASP A 677 21.59 3.96 60.75
C ASP A 677 23.05 4.31 60.40
N ASP A 678 23.60 3.72 59.34
CA ASP A 678 24.95 3.98 58.82
C ASP A 678 25.03 5.18 57.86
N GLY A 679 23.90 5.87 57.64
CA GLY A 679 23.79 7.02 56.75
C GLY A 679 23.54 6.67 55.29
N THR A 680 23.39 5.38 54.94
CA THR A 680 22.98 4.97 53.59
C THR A 680 21.45 5.00 53.42
N VAL A 681 20.99 4.99 52.18
CA VAL A 681 19.59 4.87 51.79
C VAL A 681 19.42 3.62 50.94
N SER A 682 18.51 2.73 51.35
CA SER A 682 18.09 1.59 50.54
C SER A 682 16.86 1.99 49.72
N LEU A 683 16.92 1.83 48.40
CA LEU A 683 15.86 2.15 47.46
C LEU A 683 15.30 0.85 46.88
N ILE A 684 13.98 0.68 46.97
CA ILE A 684 13.27 -0.37 46.23
C ILE A 684 12.82 0.23 44.91
N VAL A 685 13.40 -0.25 43.81
CA VAL A 685 13.17 0.27 42.46
C VAL A 685 12.45 -0.80 41.65
N ASP A 686 11.23 -0.51 41.22
CA ASP A 686 10.53 -1.36 40.26
C ASP A 686 10.91 -0.93 38.84
N ALA A 687 11.20 -1.90 37.99
CA ALA A 687 11.46 -1.63 36.59
C ALA A 687 10.19 -1.75 35.77
N VAL A 688 9.83 -0.65 35.13
CA VAL A 688 8.63 -0.53 34.30
C VAL A 688 9.01 -0.82 32.87
N TRP A 689 8.37 -1.82 32.26
CA TRP A 689 8.58 -2.24 30.88
C TRP A 689 7.27 -2.25 30.11
N ALA A 690 6.85 -1.07 29.64
CA ALA A 690 5.57 -0.88 28.96
C ALA A 690 5.40 -1.76 27.71
N ASP A 691 6.48 -1.99 26.95
CA ASP A 691 6.49 -2.90 25.80
C ASP A 691 6.08 -4.34 26.19
N LYS A 692 6.50 -4.80 27.37
CA LYS A 692 6.09 -6.10 27.93
C LYS A 692 4.77 -6.03 28.71
N GLY A 693 4.17 -4.85 28.82
CA GLY A 693 2.92 -4.66 29.56
C GLY A 693 3.09 -4.82 31.07
N SER A 694 4.30 -4.57 31.60
CA SER A 694 4.66 -4.79 33.00
C SER A 694 5.12 -3.48 33.66
N ASP A 695 4.67 -3.23 34.88
CA ASP A 695 5.15 -2.16 35.77
C ASP A 695 6.11 -2.66 36.86
N ILE A 696 6.45 -3.95 36.82
CA ILE A 696 7.36 -4.62 37.74
C ILE A 696 8.04 -5.79 37.01
N ALA A 697 8.73 -5.48 35.92
CA ALA A 697 9.44 -6.46 35.11
C ALA A 697 10.52 -7.19 35.94
N PHE A 698 11.24 -6.41 36.74
CA PHE A 698 12.20 -6.84 37.76
C PHE A 698 12.24 -5.78 38.86
N ARG A 699 12.85 -6.12 40.00
CA ARG A 699 12.97 -5.23 41.15
C ARG A 699 14.42 -5.13 41.58
N ASN A 700 14.88 -3.91 41.81
CA ASN A 700 16.20 -3.63 42.34
C ASN A 700 16.10 -3.17 43.79
N THR A 701 17.06 -3.59 44.61
CA THR A 701 17.37 -2.97 45.90
C THR A 701 18.71 -2.27 45.74
N LEU A 702 18.68 -0.95 45.54
CA LEU A 702 19.88 -0.13 45.42
C LEU A 702 20.23 0.47 46.77
N THR A 703 21.49 0.34 47.19
CA THR A 703 21.99 1.06 48.36
C THR A 703 22.86 2.22 47.90
N VAL A 704 22.49 3.43 48.31
CA VAL A 704 23.23 4.66 48.01
C VAL A 704 23.72 5.32 49.29
N LYS A 705 24.90 5.93 49.25
CA LYS A 705 25.47 6.72 50.34
C LYS A 705 25.47 8.20 49.93
N PRO A 706 24.57 9.03 50.46
CA PRO A 706 24.60 10.47 50.23
C PRO A 706 25.83 11.11 50.90
N GLU A 707 26.37 12.15 50.28
CA GLU A 707 27.49 12.95 50.81
C GLU A 707 27.03 14.37 51.16
N GLU A 708 27.77 15.06 52.05
CA GLU A 708 27.41 16.39 52.55
C GLU A 708 27.40 17.48 51.47
N ASP A 709 28.17 17.29 50.39
CA ASP A 709 28.27 18.23 49.26
C ASP A 709 27.12 18.08 48.24
N GLY A 710 26.17 17.19 48.50
CA GLY A 710 25.02 16.91 47.63
C GLY A 710 25.27 15.79 46.62
N THR A 711 26.51 15.32 46.48
CA THR A 711 26.84 14.12 45.69
C THR A 711 26.44 12.85 46.44
N PHE A 712 26.66 11.69 45.82
CA PHE A 712 26.36 10.40 46.41
C PHE A 712 27.18 9.29 45.76
N LYS A 713 27.24 8.14 46.42
CA LYS A 713 27.93 6.94 45.95
C LYS A 713 26.99 5.75 45.92
N TYR A 714 26.96 5.01 44.82
CA TYR A 714 26.27 3.71 44.78
C TYR A 714 27.12 2.67 45.50
N MET A 715 26.53 1.93 46.44
CA MET A 715 27.24 0.96 47.26
C MET A 715 26.98 -0.48 46.81
N SER A 716 25.76 -0.78 46.37
CA SER A 716 25.37 -2.10 45.90
C SER A 716 24.07 -2.07 45.10
N ASN A 717 23.86 -3.12 44.33
CA ASN A 717 22.57 -3.48 43.72
C ASN A 717 22.28 -4.95 43.99
N HIS A 718 21.03 -5.24 44.35
CA HIS A 718 20.48 -6.58 44.26
C HIS A 718 19.29 -6.57 43.31
N ILE A 719 19.25 -7.48 42.33
CA ILE A 719 18.15 -7.60 41.37
C ILE A 719 17.36 -8.90 41.57
N GLU A 720 16.04 -8.75 41.66
CA GLU A 720 15.07 -9.84 41.70
C GLU A 720 14.29 -9.89 40.37
N LYS A 721 14.25 -11.08 39.77
CA LYS A 721 13.38 -11.36 38.64
C LYS A 721 11.92 -11.39 39.11
N MET A 722 11.08 -10.56 38.49
CA MET A 722 9.66 -10.49 38.80
C MET A 722 8.85 -11.09 37.64
N GLU A 723 8.26 -10.26 36.77
CA GLU A 723 7.40 -10.71 35.68
C GLU A 723 8.15 -11.05 34.38
N CYS A 724 9.31 -10.43 34.14
CA CYS A 724 10.06 -10.55 32.88
C CYS A 724 11.45 -11.16 33.10
N ASP A 725 12.07 -11.69 32.05
CA ASP A 725 13.49 -12.04 32.08
C ASP A 725 14.36 -10.79 32.19
N ILE A 726 15.42 -10.87 33.02
CA ILE A 726 16.39 -9.79 33.19
C ILE A 726 17.19 -9.66 31.89
N PRO A 727 17.30 -8.44 31.32
CA PRO A 727 18.10 -8.22 30.12
C PRO A 727 19.56 -8.62 30.34
N VAL A 728 20.13 -9.34 29.38
CA VAL A 728 21.56 -9.62 29.35
C VAL A 728 22.23 -8.56 28.47
N TYR A 729 23.22 -7.87 29.02
CA TYR A 729 24.12 -7.05 28.22
C TYR A 729 24.92 -7.96 27.29
N SER A 730 24.86 -7.69 25.98
CA SER A 730 25.70 -8.34 24.98
C SER A 730 26.46 -7.24 24.23
N ASP A 731 27.79 -7.34 24.24
CA ASP A 731 28.72 -6.44 23.54
C ASP A 731 28.39 -6.23 22.06
#